data_AF-A0A821SGD6-F1
#
_entry.id   AF-A0A821SGD6-F1
#
_cell.length_a   1.000
_cell.length_b   1.000
_cell.length_c   1.000
_cell.angle_alpha   90.00
_cell.angle_beta   90.00
_cell.angle_gamma   90.00
#
_symmetry.space_group_name_H-M   'P 1'
#
loop_
_entity.id
_entity.type
_entity.pdbx_description
1 polymer ?
#
loop_
_entity_poly.entity_id
_entity_poly.type
_entity_poly.pdbx_seq_one_letter_code
_entity_poly.pdbx_strand_id
1 'polypeptide(L)'
;MSDGRETPDNGGADQGPPDSAMPSTDAETSKKPSGMLKTAFDDGALKVMEDEFQTVLNELVGGDRSLDKFRTEYEKLHKALLKSHDSEKRLMQKCRELNAELVTNSAKVQSAMKLGDEDKNAIASLRKEIEKAWKMVDAAHEKEQRAKETIQSLRIEINNLSKLVEQGAGINVGQEQDVNDLMKMRDELSQERDKLLNDITQLRRDLDENIFKQNDLERQLHESNEQILALQEKITQTKTENMKEAKKREQIELELKTSKQNLEIKNAEFKAQTTQFESQQQELKKAQQHLRQLKEDNVRLTKENQILQVRLDNSRTQFTELVTTNEKLANDCARRVTELKEKEDDLIQLRKERDTEQKKKDQSEKRLRQVEDQIGEIEQQRERLRSTISSFEQEIDRFKKTQDENRRQIDSLTREREQLNKTCQKLISDNQKQTDQVKSFDQSKKTLEQDITNYKEEASKQRKIILKMEKERDRYITEAGQLTNQVLALMEEVKKKELELFDQKKKIAELETRLKQQQNLYEAVRSDRNLYSKNLIESQDEIGEMKRKLKIMNHQIDQLKEEIQGKEQELVRAQAEHEKVKKDKDQLMLNVEQLKKEAIKKEEAYANQQSEFERLNKQLSEANDERKKQMKQLQQVIAERDVLGTQLVRRNDELALLYEKLKIQQSTLNKGELQYKARLEDLRILKLELKKLRHEKGTLQDKVSNTDDLKREVFHVQRELLRERTRCRALEEELENPMNVHRWRKLEGSDPSTYELIQKIQLLQKRLIQKTEEVVQKELLIQEKEKLYAELKRILARQPGPEVAEQLSIYQETLKAKTKQLKSLASEVNMYESQIDEYKYEIDKLNKQLTEVRQKYFLQKKKEAMAKEKERLSQMQQLSTSINGITLQQPPPDLIQPNRSSDQARFTGGGFNLKSTPKPSGVTA
;
A
#
# COMPACT_ATOMS: atom_id res chain seq x y z
N MET A 1 22.31 108.84 -8.95
CA MET A 1 21.25 109.51 -8.17
C MET A 1 21.22 108.86 -6.80
N SER A 2 21.44 109.68 -5.77
CA SER A 2 20.98 109.53 -4.37
C SER A 2 21.36 108.28 -3.57
N ASP A 3 22.45 108.44 -2.81
CA ASP A 3 22.53 108.37 -1.33
C ASP A 3 21.86 107.25 -0.53
N GLY A 4 22.66 106.69 0.39
CA GLY A 4 22.24 106.50 1.78
C GLY A 4 22.60 105.15 2.41
N ARG A 5 23.68 105.13 3.21
CA ARG A 5 23.74 104.78 4.65
C ARG A 5 22.82 103.64 5.14
N GLU A 6 23.20 102.69 5.98
CA GLU A 6 24.11 102.69 7.15
C GLU A 6 24.02 101.25 7.72
N THR A 7 25.12 100.67 8.18
CA THR A 7 25.12 99.73 9.33
C THR A 7 24.74 100.52 10.60
N PRO A 8 24.34 99.97 11.78
CA PRO A 8 24.90 98.77 12.42
C PRO A 8 23.99 97.99 13.43
N ASP A 9 24.52 96.88 13.96
CA ASP A 9 24.93 96.73 15.37
C ASP A 9 24.47 95.48 16.14
N ASN A 10 25.44 95.06 16.97
CA ASN A 10 25.38 94.30 18.22
C ASN A 10 25.42 92.77 18.13
N GLY A 11 26.45 92.05 18.57
CA GLY A 11 27.73 92.33 19.25
C GLY A 11 28.46 90.97 19.32
N GLY A 12 29.77 90.81 19.45
CA GLY A 12 30.80 91.65 20.03
C GLY A 12 31.65 90.73 20.94
N ALA A 13 32.93 90.55 20.54
CA ALA A 13 34.09 90.02 21.29
C ALA A 13 34.02 88.54 21.76
N ASP A 14 34.84 87.60 21.27
CA ASP A 14 36.30 87.54 21.06
C ASP A 14 37.12 87.17 22.30
N GLN A 15 37.78 86.01 22.13
CA GLN A 15 39.06 85.54 22.66
C GLN A 15 39.34 85.37 24.17
N GLY A 16 39.74 84.13 24.51
CA GLY A 16 40.63 83.86 25.64
C GLY A 16 40.51 82.45 26.25
N PRO A 17 41.35 81.46 25.86
CA PRO A 17 41.55 80.17 26.55
C PRO A 17 42.49 80.38 27.80
N PRO A 18 42.82 79.42 28.71
CA PRO A 18 43.23 78.03 28.42
C PRO A 18 43.00 76.95 29.54
N ASP A 19 43.48 75.74 29.24
CA ASP A 19 43.99 74.66 30.11
C ASP A 19 43.32 74.33 31.45
N SER A 20 42.86 73.07 31.59
CA SER A 20 43.57 72.01 32.36
C SER A 20 42.63 70.89 32.86
N ALA A 21 43.18 69.67 32.82
CA ALA A 21 42.95 68.53 33.71
C ALA A 21 41.53 67.93 33.90
N MET A 22 41.38 66.69 33.43
CA MET A 22 40.86 65.47 34.10
C MET A 22 39.94 65.61 35.34
N PRO A 23 38.91 64.75 35.54
CA PRO A 23 39.14 63.31 35.51
C PRO A 23 38.04 62.40 34.95
N SER A 24 38.51 61.29 34.39
CA SER A 24 37.90 59.98 34.46
C SER A 24 37.47 59.63 35.88
N THR A 25 36.18 59.40 36.09
CA THR A 25 35.71 58.55 37.19
C THR A 25 34.86 57.44 36.59
N ASP A 26 35.51 56.29 36.46
CA ASP A 26 34.86 54.99 36.51
C ASP A 26 33.90 54.96 37.70
N ALA A 27 32.61 54.90 37.41
CA ALA A 27 31.60 54.47 38.36
C ALA A 27 31.02 53.17 37.83
N GLU A 28 31.75 52.09 38.12
CA GLU A 28 31.21 50.75 38.26
C GLU A 28 29.83 50.80 38.94
N THR A 29 28.78 50.61 38.15
CA THR A 29 27.52 50.06 38.64
C THR A 29 27.18 48.84 37.79
N SER A 30 28.05 47.84 37.90
CA SER A 30 27.69 46.44 37.67
C SER A 30 26.67 46.00 38.72
N LYS A 31 25.42 46.50 38.62
CA LYS A 31 24.29 45.82 39.25
C LYS A 31 24.06 44.53 38.47
N LYS A 32 24.79 43.48 38.87
CA LYS A 32 24.46 42.08 38.58
C LYS A 32 22.94 41.92 38.75
N PRO A 33 22.21 41.34 37.78
CA PRO A 33 20.95 40.68 38.11
C PRO A 33 21.31 39.35 38.79
N SER A 34 21.88 39.44 39.99
CA SER A 34 22.05 38.31 40.91
C SER A 34 20.72 38.11 41.61
N GLY A 35 19.76 37.58 40.85
CA GLY A 35 18.50 37.07 41.35
C GLY A 35 18.23 35.77 40.64
N MET A 36 19.04 34.73 40.91
CA MET A 36 18.55 33.37 40.70
C MET A 36 17.24 33.28 41.47
N LEU A 37 16.11 33.24 40.76
CA LEU A 37 14.87 32.71 41.30
C LEU A 37 15.20 31.28 41.74
N LYS A 38 15.57 31.13 43.01
CA LYS A 38 15.58 29.85 43.70
C LYS A 38 14.14 29.34 43.63
N THR A 39 13.97 28.09 43.24
CA THR A 39 12.68 27.41 43.35
C THR A 39 12.22 27.54 44.80
N ALA A 40 10.94 27.84 45.03
CA ALA A 40 10.42 27.86 46.40
C ALA A 40 10.48 26.44 47.01
N PHE A 41 10.53 25.41 46.16
CA PHE A 41 10.75 24.02 46.51
C PHE A 41 12.08 23.50 45.94
N ASP A 42 12.99 23.12 46.83
CA ASP A 42 14.20 22.37 46.50
C ASP A 42 13.80 20.93 46.14
N ASP A 43 14.34 20.35 45.05
CA ASP A 43 14.09 18.95 44.67
C ASP A 43 14.53 17.99 45.81
N GLY A 44 15.46 18.42 46.67
CA GLY A 44 15.82 17.73 47.91
C GLY A 44 14.72 17.74 48.98
N ALA A 45 13.96 18.84 49.11
CA ALA A 45 12.86 18.95 50.07
C ALA A 45 11.66 18.09 49.66
N LEU A 46 11.34 18.02 48.36
CA LEU A 46 10.28 17.14 47.85
C LEU A 46 10.60 15.67 48.16
N LYS A 47 11.85 15.25 47.98
CA LYS A 47 12.27 13.88 48.26
C LYS A 47 12.13 13.49 49.73
N VAL A 48 12.45 14.41 50.64
CA VAL A 48 12.21 14.22 52.09
C VAL A 48 10.71 14.08 52.37
N MET A 49 9.87 14.91 51.75
CA MET A 49 8.41 14.82 51.89
C MET A 49 7.83 13.52 51.27
N GLU A 50 8.39 13.01 50.17
CA GLU A 50 8.01 11.73 49.59
C GLU A 50 8.39 10.55 50.52
N ASP A 51 9.58 10.60 51.13
CA ASP A 51 10.05 9.58 52.08
C ASP A 51 9.20 9.59 53.37
N GLU A 52 8.85 10.78 53.89
CA GLU A 52 7.92 10.94 55.01
C GLU A 52 6.50 10.48 54.66
N PHE A 53 6.00 10.83 53.46
CA PHE A 53 4.71 10.38 52.96
C PHE A 53 4.63 8.86 52.89
N GLN A 54 5.68 8.21 52.39
CA GLN A 54 5.75 6.75 52.28
C GLN A 54 5.82 6.08 53.66
N THR A 55 6.48 6.71 54.62
CA THR A 55 6.53 6.26 56.01
C THR A 55 5.15 6.30 56.66
N VAL A 56 4.43 7.42 56.53
CA VAL A 56 3.06 7.60 57.04
C VAL A 56 2.07 6.64 56.35
N LEU A 57 2.22 6.42 55.04
CA LEU A 57 1.42 5.42 54.32
C LEU A 57 1.62 4.00 54.85
N ASN A 58 2.86 3.63 55.17
CA ASN A 58 3.18 2.31 55.71
C ASN A 58 2.65 2.13 57.14
N GLU A 59 2.63 3.18 57.95
CA GLU A 59 2.00 3.17 59.28
C GLU A 59 0.47 3.03 59.20
N LEU A 60 -0.17 3.67 58.22
CA LEU A 60 -1.61 3.57 57.96
C LEU A 60 -2.05 2.19 57.44
N VAL A 61 -1.13 1.36 56.93
CA VAL A 61 -1.40 0.00 56.43
C VAL A 61 -1.50 -1.03 57.57
N GLY A 62 -0.98 -0.73 58.77
CA GLY A 62 -0.76 -1.73 59.83
C GLY A 62 -1.75 -1.80 60.99
N GLY A 63 -2.76 -0.92 61.11
CA GLY A 63 -3.44 -0.72 62.40
C GLY A 63 -4.96 -0.90 62.47
N ASP A 64 -5.75 -0.27 61.60
CA ASP A 64 -7.20 -0.21 61.80
C ASP A 64 -7.97 0.12 60.49
N ARG A 65 -9.07 -0.60 60.24
CA ARG A 65 -9.89 -0.48 59.01
C ARG A 65 -10.66 0.85 58.96
N SER A 66 -10.75 1.54 60.10
CA SER A 66 -11.35 2.88 60.23
C SER A 66 -10.55 3.98 59.54
N LEU A 67 -9.25 3.77 59.27
CA LEU A 67 -8.31 4.77 58.74
C LEU A 67 -8.13 4.74 57.20
N ASP A 68 -8.74 3.77 56.50
CA ASP A 68 -8.63 3.64 55.03
C ASP A 68 -9.17 4.87 54.26
N LYS A 69 -10.19 5.54 54.81
CA LYS A 69 -10.70 6.81 54.24
C LYS A 69 -9.65 7.90 54.33
N PHE A 70 -8.92 7.97 55.44
CA PHE A 70 -7.85 8.94 55.65
C PHE A 70 -6.67 8.68 54.72
N ARG A 71 -6.29 7.41 54.55
CA ARG A 71 -5.29 6.99 53.56
C ARG A 71 -5.64 7.45 52.15
N THR A 72 -6.89 7.25 51.73
CA THR A 72 -7.34 7.62 50.38
C THR A 72 -7.27 9.14 50.17
N GLU A 73 -7.66 9.95 51.16
CA GLU A 73 -7.54 11.41 51.08
C GLU A 73 -6.08 11.88 51.16
N TYR A 74 -5.23 11.20 51.93
CA TYR A 74 -3.80 11.49 52.02
C TYR A 74 -3.08 11.20 50.69
N GLU A 75 -3.40 10.09 50.02
CA GLU A 75 -2.90 9.77 48.67
C GLU A 75 -3.37 10.78 47.61
N LYS A 76 -4.60 11.32 47.72
CA LYS A 76 -5.07 12.40 46.84
C LYS A 76 -4.29 13.69 47.07
N LEU A 77 -4.00 14.04 48.32
CA LEU A 77 -3.23 15.24 48.68
C LEU A 77 -1.81 15.17 48.13
N HIS A 78 -1.14 14.02 48.24
CA HIS A 78 0.20 13.81 47.66
C HIS A 78 0.20 13.91 46.13
N LYS A 79 -0.81 13.32 45.46
CA LYS A 79 -0.97 13.48 44.01
C LYS A 79 -1.21 14.94 43.60
N ALA A 80 -1.91 15.73 44.41
CA ALA A 80 -2.11 17.15 44.16
C ALA A 80 -0.81 17.95 44.36
N LEU A 81 -0.03 17.62 45.40
CA LEU A 81 1.28 18.22 45.66
C LEU A 81 2.27 17.98 44.52
N LEU A 82 2.38 16.73 44.05
CA LEU A 82 3.25 16.38 42.92
C LEU A 82 2.85 17.11 41.63
N LYS A 83 1.55 17.19 41.34
CA LYS A 83 1.04 17.98 40.20
C LYS A 83 1.36 19.47 40.33
N SER A 84 1.29 20.02 41.54
CA SER A 84 1.66 21.41 41.81
C SER A 84 3.15 21.64 41.57
N HIS A 85 4.03 20.78 42.09
CA HIS A 85 5.48 20.87 41.87
C HIS A 85 5.86 20.75 40.39
N ASP A 86 5.28 19.80 39.67
CA ASP A 86 5.49 19.66 38.23
C ASP A 86 5.06 20.91 37.44
N SER A 87 3.97 21.56 37.88
CA SER A 87 3.49 22.80 37.25
C SER A 87 4.42 23.99 37.56
N GLU A 88 4.94 24.08 38.79
CA GLU A 88 5.93 25.09 39.20
C GLU A 88 7.23 24.93 38.42
N LYS A 89 7.71 23.69 38.26
CA LYS A 89 8.93 23.36 37.49
C LYS A 89 8.82 23.81 36.04
N ARG A 90 7.66 23.59 35.40
CA ARG A 90 7.41 24.07 34.03
C ARG A 90 7.33 25.59 33.94
N LEU A 91 6.69 26.25 34.91
CA LEU A 91 6.64 27.71 34.95
C LEU A 91 8.03 28.32 35.11
N MET A 92 8.83 27.76 36.01
CA MET A 92 10.21 28.21 36.27
C MET A 92 11.10 28.02 35.04
N GLN A 93 10.96 26.92 34.32
CA GLN A 93 11.66 26.72 33.06
C GLN A 93 11.26 27.76 32.02
N LYS A 94 9.96 28.05 31.90
CA LYS A 94 9.46 29.08 30.99
C LYS A 94 9.93 30.49 31.38
N CYS A 95 10.03 30.80 32.67
CA CYS A 95 10.61 32.07 33.15
C CYS A 95 12.11 32.17 32.82
N ARG A 96 12.87 31.07 32.91
CA ARG A 96 14.29 31.04 32.53
C ARG A 96 14.47 31.25 31.03
N GLU A 97 13.64 30.61 30.20
CA GLU A 97 13.64 30.77 28.75
C GLU A 97 13.30 32.20 28.34
N LEU A 98 12.22 32.77 28.88
CA LEU A 98 11.83 34.17 28.62
C LEU A 98 12.91 35.17 29.08
N ASN A 99 13.58 34.91 30.21
CA ASN A 99 14.65 35.77 30.67
C ASN A 99 15.90 35.69 29.77
N ALA A 100 16.23 34.51 29.26
CA ALA A 100 17.29 34.34 28.28
C ALA A 100 16.98 35.06 26.95
N GLU A 101 15.74 34.97 26.47
CA GLU A 101 15.26 35.70 25.30
C GLU A 101 15.33 37.22 25.51
N LEU A 102 14.96 37.71 26.70
CA LEU A 102 14.98 39.13 27.04
C LEU A 102 16.41 39.69 27.05
N VAL A 103 17.37 38.96 27.63
CA VAL A 103 18.80 39.34 27.58
C VAL A 103 19.30 39.34 26.13
N THR A 104 18.91 38.35 25.34
CA THR A 104 19.33 38.25 23.94
C THR A 104 18.76 39.39 23.09
N ASN A 105 17.50 39.75 23.29
CA ASN A 105 16.87 40.89 22.62
C ASN A 105 17.46 42.23 23.09
N SER A 106 17.79 42.37 24.37
CA SER A 106 18.50 43.55 24.88
C SER A 106 19.86 43.73 24.20
N ALA A 107 20.62 42.65 24.01
CA ALA A 107 21.90 42.70 23.29
C ALA A 107 21.72 43.09 21.81
N LYS A 108 20.69 42.55 21.14
CA LYS A 108 20.37 42.93 19.75
C LYS A 108 20.00 44.40 19.61
N VAL A 109 19.22 44.94 20.54
CA VAL A 109 18.84 46.37 20.57
C VAL A 109 20.07 47.26 20.77
N GLN A 110 20.97 46.90 21.68
CA GLN A 110 22.22 47.64 21.88
C GLN A 110 23.12 47.63 20.63
N SER A 111 23.23 46.49 19.94
CA SER A 111 23.99 46.42 18.69
C SER A 111 23.35 47.26 17.58
N ALA A 112 22.02 47.27 17.47
CA ALA A 112 21.31 48.10 16.50
C ALA A 112 21.49 49.61 16.78
N MET A 113 21.50 50.02 18.05
CA MET A 113 21.79 51.40 18.43
C MET A 113 23.23 51.81 18.07
N LYS A 114 24.23 50.95 18.32
CA LYS A 114 25.62 51.22 17.94
C LYS A 114 25.79 51.40 16.43
N LEU A 115 25.16 50.53 15.64
CA LEU A 115 25.19 50.64 14.18
C LEU A 115 24.54 51.95 13.70
N GLY A 116 23.43 52.35 14.31
CA GLY A 116 22.77 53.63 14.00
C GLY A 116 23.62 54.87 14.35
N ASP A 117 24.45 54.80 15.38
CA ASP A 117 25.37 55.90 15.74
C ASP A 117 26.61 55.93 14.81
N GLU A 118 27.12 54.78 14.39
CA GLU A 118 28.17 54.66 13.38
C GLU A 118 27.71 55.23 12.03
N ASP A 119 26.49 54.90 11.60
CA ASP A 119 25.89 55.43 10.37
C ASP A 119 25.73 56.95 10.41
N LYS A 120 25.28 57.51 11.55
CA LYS A 120 25.19 58.97 11.72
C LYS A 120 26.55 59.65 11.58
N ASN A 121 27.61 59.04 12.13
CA ASN A 121 28.97 59.57 12.02
C ASN A 121 29.50 59.51 10.58
N ALA A 122 29.23 58.42 9.86
CA ALA A 122 29.61 58.27 8.45
C ALA A 122 28.85 59.27 7.55
N ILE A 123 27.56 59.51 7.81
CA ILE A 123 26.78 60.52 7.09
C ILE A 123 27.34 61.93 7.36
N ALA A 124 27.74 62.23 8.60
CA ALA A 124 28.34 63.52 8.94
C ALA A 124 29.69 63.74 8.24
N SER A 125 30.54 62.71 8.13
CA SER A 125 31.82 62.82 7.43
C SER A 125 31.62 63.01 5.91
N LEU A 126 30.71 62.25 5.31
CA LEU A 126 30.40 62.37 3.88
C LEU A 126 29.82 63.75 3.52
N ARG A 127 28.96 64.31 4.37
CA ARG A 127 28.46 65.69 4.19
C ARG A 127 29.59 66.72 4.20
N LYS A 128 30.58 66.54 5.09
CA LYS A 128 31.75 67.42 5.19
C LYS A 128 32.68 67.32 3.97
N GLU A 129 32.81 66.13 3.39
CA GLU A 129 33.57 65.92 2.14
C GLU A 129 32.88 66.54 0.93
N ILE A 130 31.55 66.41 0.85
CA ILE A 130 30.76 67.08 -0.19
C ILE A 130 30.94 68.60 -0.11
N GLU A 131 30.86 69.19 1.08
CA GLU A 131 31.06 70.64 1.25
C GLU A 131 32.47 71.09 0.85
N LYS A 132 33.50 70.27 1.10
CA LYS A 132 34.87 70.55 0.62
C LYS A 132 34.99 70.46 -0.90
N ALA A 133 34.35 69.47 -1.52
CA ALA A 133 34.34 69.32 -2.96
C ALA A 133 33.68 70.52 -3.65
N TRP A 134 32.54 70.99 -3.11
CA TRP A 134 31.87 72.20 -3.59
C TRP A 134 32.77 73.44 -3.49
N LYS A 135 33.44 73.67 -2.36
CA LYS A 135 34.39 74.80 -2.22
C LYS A 135 35.56 74.74 -3.19
N MET A 136 36.03 73.54 -3.54
CA MET A 136 37.09 73.38 -4.54
C MET A 136 36.62 73.71 -5.96
N VAL A 137 35.36 73.37 -6.29
CA VAL A 137 34.75 73.73 -7.57
C VAL A 137 34.56 75.24 -7.68
N ASP A 138 34.04 75.89 -6.63
CA ASP A 138 33.88 77.35 -6.62
C ASP A 138 35.23 78.08 -6.75
N ALA A 139 36.27 77.59 -6.06
CA ALA A 139 37.62 78.16 -6.17
C ALA A 139 38.25 77.94 -7.55
N ALA A 140 37.96 76.83 -8.21
CA ALA A 140 38.40 76.59 -9.59
C ALA A 140 37.68 77.51 -10.57
N HIS A 141 36.37 77.73 -10.37
CA HIS A 141 35.58 78.60 -11.23
C HIS A 141 35.96 80.09 -11.06
N GLU A 142 36.27 80.55 -9.85
CA GLU A 142 36.83 81.90 -9.64
C GLU A 142 38.19 82.09 -10.33
N LYS A 143 39.08 81.08 -10.27
CA LYS A 143 40.37 81.14 -10.95
C LYS A 143 40.22 81.18 -12.46
N GLU A 144 39.29 80.40 -13.00
CA GLU A 144 38.95 80.42 -14.43
C GLU A 144 38.41 81.79 -14.86
N GLN A 145 37.53 82.39 -14.05
CA GLN A 145 36.96 83.70 -14.33
C GLN A 145 38.02 84.81 -14.33
N ARG A 146 38.94 84.81 -13.34
CA ARG A 146 40.07 85.76 -13.31
C ARG A 146 41.01 85.57 -14.51
N ALA A 147 41.25 84.33 -14.92
CA ALA A 147 42.06 84.06 -16.11
C ALA A 147 41.40 84.60 -17.39
N LYS A 148 40.08 84.44 -17.54
CA LYS A 148 39.31 85.00 -18.66
C LYS A 148 39.35 86.53 -18.69
N GLU A 149 39.20 87.19 -17.55
CA GLU A 149 39.30 88.65 -17.44
C GLU A 149 40.70 89.17 -17.80
N THR A 150 41.75 88.46 -17.36
CA THR A 150 43.15 88.81 -17.68
C THR A 150 43.45 88.63 -19.18
N ILE A 151 42.92 87.57 -19.81
CA ILE A 151 43.04 87.37 -21.26
C ILE A 151 42.33 88.51 -22.02
N GLN A 152 41.20 88.98 -21.50
CA GLN A 152 40.43 90.04 -22.14
C GLN A 152 41.13 91.40 -22.00
N SER A 153 41.77 91.70 -20.86
CA SER A 153 42.57 92.92 -20.70
C SER A 153 43.79 92.92 -21.61
N LEU A 154 44.52 91.80 -21.70
CA LEU A 154 45.68 91.66 -22.59
C LEU A 154 45.29 91.77 -24.06
N ARG A 155 44.10 91.29 -24.46
CA ARG A 155 43.57 91.49 -25.82
C ARG A 155 43.28 92.96 -26.13
N ILE A 156 42.78 93.73 -25.17
CA ILE A 156 42.55 95.17 -25.34
C ILE A 156 43.88 95.92 -25.43
N GLU A 157 44.87 95.53 -24.62
CA GLU A 157 46.19 96.13 -24.59
C GLU A 157 46.98 95.86 -25.88
N ILE A 158 46.92 94.63 -26.40
CA ILE A 158 47.45 94.27 -27.73
C ILE A 158 46.78 95.12 -28.82
N ASN A 159 45.47 95.31 -28.77
CA ASN A 159 44.75 96.10 -29.77
C ASN A 159 45.09 97.60 -29.69
N ASN A 160 45.36 98.11 -28.48
CA ASN A 160 45.81 99.49 -28.26
C ASN A 160 47.27 99.70 -28.71
N LEU A 161 48.15 98.72 -28.46
CA LEU A 161 49.54 98.74 -28.91
C LEU A 161 49.63 98.59 -30.44
N SER A 162 48.79 97.75 -31.06
CA SER A 162 48.69 97.65 -32.52
C SER A 162 48.26 98.96 -33.17
N LYS A 163 47.37 99.74 -32.54
CA LYS A 163 46.99 101.08 -33.03
C LYS A 163 48.09 102.13 -32.86
N LEU A 164 48.96 102.00 -31.85
CA LEU A 164 50.09 102.90 -31.65
C LEU A 164 51.23 102.64 -32.66
N VAL A 165 51.36 101.39 -33.12
CA VAL A 165 52.39 100.97 -34.10
C VAL A 165 51.98 101.32 -35.54
N GLU A 166 50.68 101.42 -35.86
CA GLU A 166 50.20 101.85 -37.19
C GLU A 166 50.27 103.37 -37.46
N GLN A 167 50.49 104.20 -36.43
CA GLN A 167 50.61 105.66 -36.58
C GLN A 167 51.98 106.17 -36.11
N GLY A 168 52.99 106.08 -36.99
CA GLY A 168 54.19 106.91 -36.83
C GLY A 168 55.47 106.35 -37.45
N ALA A 169 55.68 106.61 -38.74
CA ALA A 169 57.02 106.69 -39.33
C ALA A 169 57.29 108.15 -39.73
N GLY A 170 58.30 108.80 -39.12
CA GLY A 170 58.67 110.18 -39.45
C GLY A 170 59.72 110.85 -38.54
N ILE A 171 60.98 110.42 -38.64
CA ILE A 171 62.27 111.17 -38.62
C ILE A 171 62.45 112.35 -37.63
N ASN A 172 63.44 112.26 -36.71
CA ASN A 172 64.64 113.13 -36.74
C ASN A 172 65.79 112.71 -35.80
N VAL A 173 66.89 112.29 -36.45
CA VAL A 173 68.33 112.45 -36.16
C VAL A 173 68.79 112.74 -34.73
N GLY A 174 69.42 111.73 -34.12
CA GLY A 174 70.34 111.92 -32.99
C GLY A 174 70.87 110.61 -32.42
N GLN A 175 72.13 110.30 -32.76
CA GLN A 175 73.09 109.49 -31.99
C GLN A 175 73.17 107.98 -32.31
N GLU A 176 74.35 107.58 -32.80
CA GLU A 176 74.78 106.21 -33.14
C GLU A 176 74.71 105.19 -31.98
N GLN A 177 74.40 105.64 -30.76
CA GLN A 177 74.15 104.78 -29.60
C GLN A 177 72.83 104.00 -29.74
N ASP A 178 71.77 104.67 -30.23
CA ASP A 178 70.45 104.08 -30.40
C ASP A 178 70.41 103.06 -31.54
N VAL A 179 71.28 103.17 -32.55
CA VAL A 179 71.37 102.15 -33.63
C VAL A 179 71.95 100.85 -33.10
N ASN A 180 72.90 100.91 -32.16
CA ASN A 180 73.47 99.72 -31.53
C ASN A 180 72.49 99.09 -30.54
N ASP A 181 71.75 99.90 -29.79
CA ASP A 181 70.71 99.42 -28.87
C ASP A 181 69.46 98.94 -29.62
N LEU A 182 69.09 99.54 -30.76
CA LEU A 182 68.05 99.04 -31.66
C LEU A 182 68.51 97.80 -32.44
N MET A 183 69.79 97.67 -32.78
CA MET A 183 70.34 96.43 -33.36
C MET A 183 70.30 95.30 -32.34
N LYS A 184 70.71 95.56 -31.08
CA LYS A 184 70.54 94.63 -29.95
C LYS A 184 69.08 94.29 -29.72
N MET A 185 68.19 95.27 -29.66
CA MET A 185 66.76 95.04 -29.48
C MET A 185 66.16 94.27 -30.65
N ARG A 186 66.60 94.52 -31.90
CA ARG A 186 66.19 93.77 -33.09
C ARG A 186 66.76 92.35 -33.09
N ASP A 187 67.97 92.14 -32.57
CA ASP A 187 68.58 90.81 -32.43
C ASP A 187 67.96 90.02 -31.27
N GLU A 188 67.62 90.69 -30.16
CA GLU A 188 66.88 90.14 -29.02
C GLU A 188 65.44 89.79 -29.41
N LEU A 189 64.73 90.70 -30.09
CA LEU A 189 63.40 90.44 -30.64
C LEU A 189 63.43 89.38 -31.75
N SER A 190 64.51 89.29 -32.55
CA SER A 190 64.66 88.21 -33.52
C SER A 190 64.91 86.88 -32.82
N GLN A 191 65.73 86.84 -31.78
CA GLN A 191 65.93 85.64 -30.97
C GLN A 191 64.65 85.25 -30.22
N GLU A 192 63.88 86.21 -29.72
CA GLU A 192 62.61 85.97 -29.05
C GLU A 192 61.56 85.49 -30.05
N ARG A 193 61.47 86.09 -31.25
CA ARG A 193 60.65 85.59 -32.36
C ARG A 193 61.04 84.15 -32.73
N ASP A 194 62.33 83.86 -32.85
CA ASP A 194 62.82 82.53 -33.24
C ASP A 194 62.59 81.49 -32.12
N LYS A 195 62.70 81.89 -30.85
CA LYS A 195 62.29 81.08 -29.69
C LYS A 195 60.78 80.82 -29.70
N LEU A 196 59.97 81.85 -29.88
CA LEU A 196 58.51 81.72 -29.94
C LEU A 196 58.06 80.90 -31.16
N LEU A 197 58.75 80.99 -32.30
CA LEU A 197 58.52 80.13 -33.46
C LEU A 197 58.89 78.67 -33.16
N ASN A 198 60.00 78.44 -32.47
CA ASN A 198 60.38 77.11 -32.00
C ASN A 198 59.38 76.55 -30.99
N ASP A 199 58.89 77.38 -30.06
CA ASP A 199 57.86 76.99 -29.09
C ASP A 199 56.52 76.72 -29.78
N ILE A 200 56.13 77.52 -30.77
CA ILE A 200 54.91 77.28 -31.57
C ILE A 200 55.03 76.00 -32.39
N THR A 201 56.19 75.73 -32.98
CA THR A 201 56.40 74.49 -33.73
C THR A 201 56.46 73.27 -32.81
N GLN A 202 57.02 73.41 -31.61
CA GLN A 202 57.00 72.36 -30.58
C GLN A 202 55.59 72.11 -30.07
N LEU A 203 54.85 73.16 -29.70
CA LEU A 203 53.46 73.06 -29.25
C LEU A 203 52.54 72.50 -30.35
N ARG A 204 52.79 72.80 -31.62
CA ARG A 204 52.07 72.17 -32.75
C ARG A 204 52.38 70.68 -32.87
N ARG A 205 53.65 70.27 -32.73
CA ARG A 205 54.01 68.84 -32.70
C ARG A 205 53.39 68.12 -31.51
N ASP A 206 53.42 68.74 -30.33
CA ASP A 206 52.82 68.18 -29.12
C ASP A 206 51.29 68.10 -29.25
N LEU A 207 50.65 69.08 -29.89
CA LEU A 207 49.22 69.06 -30.20
C LEU A 207 48.89 67.94 -31.20
N ASP A 208 49.66 67.80 -32.29
CA ASP A 208 49.46 66.73 -33.27
C ASP A 208 49.68 65.34 -32.65
N GLU A 209 50.68 65.18 -31.78
CA GLU A 209 50.88 63.95 -31.01
C GLU A 209 49.72 63.66 -30.06
N ASN A 210 49.20 64.68 -29.38
CA ASN A 210 48.07 64.51 -28.46
C ASN A 210 46.77 64.20 -29.20
N ILE A 211 46.54 64.81 -30.38
CA ILE A 211 45.41 64.46 -31.26
C ILE A 211 45.55 63.03 -31.76
N PHE A 212 46.75 62.60 -32.14
CA PHE A 212 47.01 61.21 -32.55
C PHE A 212 46.74 60.24 -31.39
N LYS A 213 47.24 60.53 -30.19
CA LYS A 213 47.00 59.72 -28.98
C LYS A 213 45.51 59.70 -28.59
N GLN A 214 44.80 60.82 -28.71
CA GLN A 214 43.36 60.89 -28.45
C GLN A 214 42.58 60.03 -29.44
N ASN A 215 42.87 60.13 -30.74
CA ASN A 215 42.22 59.32 -31.76
C ASN A 215 42.52 57.81 -31.59
N ASP A 216 43.75 57.45 -31.19
CA ASP A 216 44.11 56.06 -30.91
C ASP A 216 43.37 55.52 -29.68
N LEU A 217 43.27 56.32 -28.61
CA LEU A 217 42.48 55.96 -27.42
C LEU A 217 40.98 55.87 -27.70
N GLU A 218 40.41 56.77 -28.50
CA GLU A 218 39.00 56.72 -28.92
C GLU A 218 38.72 55.48 -29.77
N ARG A 219 39.65 55.11 -30.65
CA ARG A 219 39.56 53.87 -31.43
C ARG A 219 39.65 52.63 -30.54
N GLN A 220 40.59 52.58 -29.60
CA GLN A 220 40.70 51.47 -28.64
C GLN A 220 39.46 51.36 -27.74
N LEU A 221 38.88 52.49 -27.32
CA LEU A 221 37.63 52.53 -26.57
C LEU A 221 36.46 51.99 -27.40
N HIS A 222 36.39 52.34 -28.69
CA HIS A 222 35.36 51.83 -29.60
C HIS A 222 35.50 50.32 -29.83
N GLU A 223 36.70 49.84 -30.12
CA GLU A 223 37.00 48.40 -30.27
C GLU A 223 36.68 47.62 -28.97
N SER A 224 36.98 48.19 -27.79
CA SER A 224 36.62 47.59 -26.50
C SER A 224 35.11 47.55 -26.27
N ASN A 225 34.39 48.62 -26.64
CA ASN A 225 32.92 48.66 -26.53
C ASN A 225 32.24 47.67 -27.47
N GLU A 226 32.73 47.49 -28.70
CA GLU A 226 32.22 46.45 -29.61
C GLU A 226 32.48 45.04 -29.05
N GLN A 227 33.65 44.80 -28.45
CA GLN A 227 33.94 43.53 -27.78
C GLN A 227 33.03 43.28 -26.57
N ILE A 228 32.74 44.31 -25.78
CA ILE A 228 31.80 44.21 -24.65
C ILE A 228 30.39 43.89 -25.15
N LEU A 229 29.91 44.52 -26.21
CA LEU A 229 28.60 44.25 -26.81
C LEU A 229 28.53 42.81 -27.35
N ALA A 230 29.56 42.35 -28.07
CA ALA A 230 29.64 40.99 -28.57
C ALA A 230 29.66 39.96 -27.44
N LEU A 231 30.38 40.24 -26.34
CA LEU A 231 30.40 39.39 -25.15
C LEU A 231 29.06 39.39 -24.42
N GLN A 232 28.38 40.54 -24.31
CA GLN A 232 27.03 40.63 -23.74
C GLN A 232 26.03 39.82 -24.57
N GLU A 233 26.08 39.91 -25.89
CA GLU A 233 25.22 39.13 -26.77
C GLU A 233 25.49 37.62 -26.61
N LYS A 234 26.75 37.21 -26.53
CA LYS A 234 27.15 35.81 -26.28
C LYS A 234 26.72 35.31 -24.90
N ILE A 235 26.77 36.15 -23.87
CA ILE A 235 26.25 35.85 -22.52
C ILE A 235 24.73 35.69 -22.55
N THR A 236 24.00 36.55 -23.28
CA THR A 236 22.53 36.41 -23.40
C THR A 236 22.14 35.14 -24.15
N GLN A 237 22.82 34.81 -25.26
CA GLN A 237 22.60 33.57 -26.00
C GLN A 237 22.86 32.34 -25.12
N THR A 238 24.02 32.25 -24.47
CA THR A 238 24.34 31.14 -23.56
C THR A 238 23.39 31.04 -22.37
N LYS A 239 22.88 32.16 -21.84
CA LYS A 239 21.86 32.16 -20.78
C LYS A 239 20.52 31.61 -21.29
N THR A 240 20.10 31.95 -22.51
CA THR A 240 18.88 31.40 -23.10
C THR A 240 19.01 29.92 -23.47
N GLU A 241 20.18 29.48 -23.93
CA GLU A 241 20.47 28.08 -24.20
C GLU A 241 20.48 27.26 -22.91
N ASN A 242 21.14 27.74 -21.86
CA ASN A 242 21.13 27.10 -20.54
C ASN A 242 19.71 26.99 -19.95
N MET A 243 18.85 28.01 -20.11
CA MET A 243 17.45 27.92 -19.68
C MET A 243 16.65 26.88 -20.48
N LYS A 244 16.86 26.79 -21.79
CA LYS A 244 16.22 25.76 -22.63
C LYS A 244 16.70 24.37 -22.25
N GLU A 245 18.00 24.21 -22.00
CA GLU A 245 18.61 22.94 -21.63
C GLU A 245 18.21 22.51 -20.21
N ALA A 246 18.11 23.44 -19.26
CA ALA A 246 17.58 23.17 -17.93
C ALA A 246 16.12 22.67 -17.96
N LYS A 247 15.24 23.33 -18.74
CA LYS A 247 13.85 22.87 -18.92
C LYS A 247 13.77 21.50 -19.57
N LYS A 248 14.63 21.23 -20.57
CA LYS A 248 14.69 19.93 -21.25
C LYS A 248 15.19 18.84 -20.31
N ARG A 249 16.15 19.17 -19.43
CA ARG A 249 16.68 18.27 -18.40
C ARG A 249 15.62 17.94 -17.36
N GLU A 250 14.88 18.93 -16.88
CA GLU A 250 13.79 18.76 -15.91
C GLU A 250 12.64 17.90 -16.49
N GLN A 251 12.33 18.08 -17.78
CA GLN A 251 11.34 17.27 -18.49
C GLN A 251 11.79 15.81 -18.67
N ILE A 252 13.05 15.59 -19.05
CA ILE A 252 13.65 14.24 -19.16
C ILE A 252 13.74 13.57 -17.78
N GLU A 253 14.02 14.33 -16.72
CA GLU A 253 14.13 13.80 -15.35
C GLU A 253 12.76 13.39 -14.81
N LEU A 254 11.71 14.15 -15.13
CA LEU A 254 10.32 13.76 -14.86
C LEU A 254 9.92 12.50 -15.63
N GLU A 255 10.22 12.45 -16.93
CA GLU A 255 9.95 11.28 -17.79
C GLU A 255 10.70 10.03 -17.28
N LEU A 256 11.96 10.17 -16.89
CA LEU A 256 12.79 9.10 -16.31
C LEU A 256 12.19 8.59 -14.98
N LYS A 257 11.71 9.50 -14.13
CA LYS A 257 11.09 9.14 -12.84
C LYS A 257 9.78 8.38 -13.06
N THR A 258 8.93 8.84 -13.98
CA THR A 258 7.70 8.12 -14.34
C THR A 258 7.99 6.78 -15.00
N SER A 259 9.00 6.69 -15.87
CA SER A 259 9.39 5.45 -16.53
C SER A 259 9.96 4.43 -15.54
N LYS A 260 10.75 4.87 -14.55
CA LYS A 260 11.24 4.02 -13.45
C LYS A 260 10.10 3.49 -12.58
N GLN A 261 9.13 4.34 -12.20
CA GLN A 261 7.96 3.89 -11.46
C GLN A 261 7.12 2.89 -12.26
N ASN A 262 6.92 3.14 -13.56
CA ASN A 262 6.20 2.21 -14.44
C ASN A 262 6.95 0.87 -14.60
N LEU A 263 8.29 0.90 -14.65
CA LEU A 263 9.12 -0.31 -14.65
C LEU A 263 9.03 -1.08 -13.32
N GLU A 264 9.03 -0.41 -12.17
CA GLU A 264 8.85 -1.06 -10.87
C GLU A 264 7.46 -1.71 -10.75
N ILE A 265 6.40 -1.01 -11.19
CA ILE A 265 5.04 -1.56 -11.23
C ILE A 265 4.98 -2.76 -12.17
N LYS A 266 5.52 -2.65 -13.39
CA LYS A 266 5.57 -3.75 -14.37
C LYS A 266 6.38 -4.94 -13.88
N ASN A 267 7.49 -4.70 -13.16
CA ASN A 267 8.32 -5.76 -12.61
C ASN A 267 7.65 -6.45 -11.40
N ALA A 268 6.88 -5.70 -10.60
CA ALA A 268 6.05 -6.26 -9.54
C ALA A 268 4.89 -7.11 -10.11
N GLU A 269 4.21 -6.62 -11.16
CA GLU A 269 3.20 -7.37 -11.92
C GLU A 269 3.79 -8.66 -12.52
N PHE A 270 4.97 -8.57 -13.15
CA PHE A 270 5.65 -9.71 -13.74
C PHE A 270 6.06 -10.76 -12.70
N LYS A 271 6.57 -10.33 -11.53
CA LYS A 271 6.86 -11.23 -10.41
C LYS A 271 5.60 -11.90 -9.87
N ALA A 272 4.51 -11.14 -9.72
CA ALA A 272 3.22 -11.70 -9.28
C ALA A 272 2.70 -12.74 -10.28
N GLN A 273 2.74 -12.45 -11.58
CA GLN A 273 2.35 -13.40 -12.63
C GLN A 273 3.26 -14.63 -12.69
N THR A 274 4.57 -14.47 -12.48
CA THR A 274 5.52 -15.60 -12.46
C THR A 274 5.22 -16.52 -11.27
N THR A 275 4.97 -15.94 -10.10
CA THR A 275 4.61 -16.70 -8.89
C THR A 275 3.27 -17.41 -9.06
N GLN A 276 2.29 -16.75 -9.69
CA GLN A 276 1.00 -17.34 -10.02
C GLN A 276 1.13 -18.48 -11.05
N PHE A 277 2.00 -18.32 -12.05
CA PHE A 277 2.27 -19.36 -13.05
C PHE A 277 2.95 -20.58 -12.43
N GLU A 278 3.91 -20.39 -11.53
CA GLU A 278 4.57 -21.48 -10.78
C GLU A 278 3.58 -22.22 -9.88
N SER A 279 2.69 -21.49 -9.20
CA SER A 279 1.57 -22.03 -8.41
C SER A 279 0.65 -22.89 -9.27
N GLN A 280 0.17 -22.34 -10.40
CA GLN A 280 -0.71 -23.07 -11.33
C GLN A 280 -0.01 -24.29 -11.95
N GLN A 281 1.31 -24.23 -12.20
CA GLN A 281 2.08 -25.36 -12.70
C GLN A 281 2.23 -26.47 -11.64
N GLN A 282 2.37 -26.12 -10.36
CA GLN A 282 2.36 -27.10 -9.26
C GLN A 282 0.97 -27.72 -9.07
N GLU A 283 -0.10 -26.94 -9.15
CA GLU A 283 -1.47 -27.46 -9.11
C GLU A 283 -1.77 -28.40 -10.28
N LEU A 284 -1.30 -28.05 -11.49
CA LEU A 284 -1.44 -28.91 -12.66
C LEU A 284 -0.68 -30.24 -12.48
N LYS A 285 0.52 -30.22 -11.88
CA LYS A 285 1.27 -31.45 -11.54
C LYS A 285 0.54 -32.31 -10.52
N LYS A 286 -0.05 -31.70 -9.47
CA LYS A 286 -0.86 -32.41 -8.47
C LYS A 286 -2.13 -33.00 -9.09
N ALA A 287 -2.82 -32.24 -9.95
CA ALA A 287 -4.01 -32.72 -10.67
C ALA A 287 -3.67 -33.87 -11.63
N GLN A 288 -2.52 -33.81 -12.31
CA GLN A 288 -2.04 -34.91 -13.16
C GLN A 288 -1.68 -36.16 -12.35
N GLN A 289 -1.11 -36.01 -11.16
CA GLN A 289 -0.85 -37.14 -10.25
C GLN A 289 -2.15 -37.74 -9.71
N HIS A 290 -3.13 -36.92 -9.34
CA HIS A 290 -4.46 -37.40 -8.95
C HIS A 290 -5.20 -38.11 -10.09
N LEU A 291 -5.10 -37.61 -11.33
CA LEU A 291 -5.68 -38.26 -12.50
C LEU A 291 -5.02 -39.62 -12.78
N ARG A 292 -3.71 -39.77 -12.52
CA ARG A 292 -3.02 -41.07 -12.62
C ARG A 292 -3.50 -42.05 -11.56
N GLN A 293 -3.60 -41.62 -10.30
CA GLN A 293 -4.15 -42.46 -9.22
C GLN A 293 -5.59 -42.89 -9.51
N LEU A 294 -6.45 -41.96 -9.93
CA LEU A 294 -7.83 -42.27 -10.31
C LEU A 294 -7.90 -43.29 -11.45
N LYS A 295 -6.99 -43.24 -12.43
CA LYS A 295 -6.91 -44.25 -13.50
C LYS A 295 -6.48 -45.63 -12.96
N GLU A 296 -5.52 -45.68 -12.05
CA GLU A 296 -5.09 -46.94 -11.41
C GLU A 296 -6.20 -47.54 -10.54
N ASP A 297 -6.91 -46.71 -9.79
CA ASP A 297 -8.07 -47.12 -8.98
C ASP A 297 -9.22 -47.59 -9.88
N ASN A 298 -9.47 -46.92 -11.01
CA ASN A 298 -10.49 -47.34 -11.97
C ASN A 298 -10.16 -48.73 -12.56
N VAL A 299 -8.90 -48.97 -12.94
CA VAL A 299 -8.45 -50.30 -13.42
C VAL A 299 -8.62 -51.36 -12.33
N ARG A 300 -8.36 -51.04 -11.06
CA ARG A 300 -8.53 -51.95 -9.92
C ARG A 300 -10.00 -52.28 -9.67
N LEU A 301 -10.86 -51.27 -9.63
CA LEU A 301 -12.31 -51.41 -9.47
C LEU A 301 -12.97 -52.15 -10.65
N THR A 302 -12.42 -52.02 -11.86
CA THR A 302 -12.89 -52.77 -13.02
C THR A 302 -12.54 -54.27 -12.88
N LYS A 303 -11.35 -54.60 -12.36
CA LYS A 303 -10.96 -55.98 -12.03
C LYS A 303 -11.80 -56.57 -10.89
N GLU A 304 -12.08 -55.80 -9.84
CA GLU A 304 -12.96 -56.23 -8.75
C GLU A 304 -14.40 -56.46 -9.23
N ASN A 305 -14.92 -55.61 -10.12
CA ASN A 305 -16.22 -55.83 -10.75
C ASN A 305 -16.26 -57.10 -11.59
N GLN A 306 -15.20 -57.40 -12.36
CA GLN A 306 -15.10 -58.66 -13.11
C GLN A 306 -15.12 -59.89 -12.18
N ILE A 307 -14.41 -59.83 -11.05
CA ILE A 307 -14.40 -60.90 -10.03
C ILE A 307 -15.79 -61.05 -9.38
N LEU A 308 -16.46 -59.95 -9.05
CA LEU A 308 -17.80 -59.96 -8.48
C LEU A 308 -18.84 -60.48 -9.48
N GLN A 309 -18.67 -60.18 -10.76
CA GLN A 309 -19.55 -60.66 -11.83
C GLN A 309 -19.42 -62.17 -12.04
N VAL A 310 -18.19 -62.71 -12.01
CA VAL A 310 -17.96 -64.18 -11.99
C VAL A 310 -18.59 -64.84 -10.76
N ARG A 311 -18.51 -64.20 -9.57
CA ARG A 311 -19.18 -64.69 -8.35
C ARG A 311 -20.71 -64.66 -8.44
N LEU A 312 -21.26 -63.62 -9.06
CA LEU A 312 -22.70 -63.47 -9.28
C LEU A 312 -23.20 -64.55 -10.24
N ASP A 313 -22.46 -64.83 -11.32
CA ASP A 313 -22.81 -65.88 -12.28
C ASP A 313 -22.71 -67.27 -11.65
N ASN A 314 -21.69 -67.54 -10.81
CA ASN A 314 -21.62 -68.78 -10.03
C ASN A 314 -22.77 -68.93 -9.01
N SER A 315 -23.23 -67.83 -8.42
CA SER A 315 -24.38 -67.86 -7.50
C SER A 315 -25.69 -68.07 -8.25
N ARG A 316 -25.80 -67.56 -9.49
CA ARG A 316 -26.93 -67.80 -10.39
C ARG A 316 -26.98 -69.25 -10.86
N THR A 317 -25.85 -69.86 -11.21
CA THR A 317 -25.80 -71.28 -11.59
C THR A 317 -26.20 -72.19 -10.44
N GLN A 318 -25.71 -71.92 -9.22
CA GLN A 318 -26.15 -72.63 -8.00
C GLN A 318 -27.65 -72.45 -7.72
N PHE A 319 -28.19 -71.25 -7.96
CA PHE A 319 -29.63 -71.01 -7.80
C PHE A 319 -30.46 -71.77 -8.85
N THR A 320 -30.00 -71.87 -10.10
CA THR A 320 -30.66 -72.68 -11.13
C THR A 320 -30.58 -74.19 -10.85
N GLU A 321 -29.50 -74.68 -10.24
CA GLU A 321 -29.41 -76.06 -9.75
C GLU A 321 -30.37 -76.32 -8.58
N LEU A 322 -30.56 -75.35 -7.69
CA LEU A 322 -31.55 -75.43 -6.59
C LEU A 322 -33.01 -75.36 -7.08
N VAL A 323 -33.27 -74.67 -8.19
CA VAL A 323 -34.60 -74.64 -8.82
C VAL A 323 -34.89 -75.97 -9.53
N THR A 324 -33.94 -76.52 -10.27
CA THR A 324 -34.11 -77.82 -10.95
C THR A 324 -34.20 -79.00 -9.98
N THR A 325 -33.57 -78.92 -8.80
CA THR A 325 -33.76 -79.90 -7.71
C THR A 325 -35.12 -79.76 -7.03
N ASN A 326 -35.64 -78.54 -6.86
CA ASN A 326 -37.00 -78.32 -6.39
C ASN A 326 -38.06 -78.82 -7.38
N GLU A 327 -37.86 -78.67 -8.68
CA GLU A 327 -38.75 -79.25 -9.71
C GLU A 327 -38.75 -80.78 -9.67
N LYS A 328 -37.60 -81.42 -9.41
CA LYS A 328 -37.52 -82.88 -9.21
C LYS A 328 -38.29 -83.33 -7.97
N LEU A 329 -38.18 -82.60 -6.85
CA LEU A 329 -38.93 -82.88 -5.62
C LEU A 329 -40.44 -82.63 -5.77
N ALA A 330 -40.85 -81.66 -6.58
CA ALA A 330 -42.25 -81.41 -6.92
C ALA A 330 -42.85 -82.55 -7.78
N ASN A 331 -42.08 -83.09 -8.72
CA ASN A 331 -42.49 -84.25 -9.53
C ASN A 331 -42.59 -85.54 -8.70
N ASP A 332 -41.72 -85.74 -7.69
CA ASP A 332 -41.85 -86.86 -6.75
C ASP A 332 -43.08 -86.72 -5.82
N CYS A 333 -43.45 -85.50 -5.43
CA CYS A 333 -44.70 -85.24 -4.71
C CYS A 333 -45.94 -85.54 -5.57
N ALA A 334 -45.90 -85.23 -6.86
CA ALA A 334 -46.97 -85.56 -7.80
C ALA A 334 -47.15 -87.09 -7.98
N ARG A 335 -46.06 -87.86 -7.97
CA ARG A 335 -46.08 -89.34 -8.04
C ARG A 335 -46.70 -89.98 -6.79
N ARG A 336 -46.44 -89.43 -5.60
CA ARG A 336 -47.05 -89.90 -4.34
C ARG A 336 -48.55 -89.61 -4.24
N VAL A 337 -49.03 -88.57 -4.94
CA VAL A 337 -50.46 -88.24 -5.04
C VAL A 337 -51.20 -89.21 -5.96
N THR A 338 -50.55 -89.76 -6.99
CA THR A 338 -51.16 -90.80 -7.85
C THR A 338 -51.26 -92.16 -7.15
N GLU A 339 -50.32 -92.53 -6.28
CA GLU A 339 -50.38 -93.77 -5.48
C GLU A 339 -51.48 -93.74 -4.40
N LEU A 340 -51.87 -92.54 -3.91
CA LEU A 340 -52.96 -92.37 -2.96
C LEU A 340 -54.36 -92.51 -3.60
N LYS A 341 -54.49 -92.24 -4.91
CA LYS A 341 -55.75 -92.39 -5.66
C LYS A 341 -56.11 -93.86 -5.94
N GLU A 342 -55.12 -94.71 -6.21
CA GLU A 342 -55.37 -96.16 -6.43
C GLU A 342 -55.86 -96.86 -5.15
N LYS A 343 -55.49 -96.35 -3.96
CA LYS A 343 -55.95 -96.85 -2.65
C LYS A 343 -57.37 -96.40 -2.28
N GLU A 344 -57.89 -95.34 -2.91
CA GLU A 344 -59.24 -94.82 -2.69
C GLU A 344 -60.31 -95.59 -3.50
N ASP A 345 -59.93 -96.18 -4.65
CA ASP A 345 -60.83 -96.96 -5.51
C ASP A 345 -61.16 -98.37 -4.94
N ASP A 346 -60.25 -98.97 -4.15
CA ASP A 346 -60.50 -100.25 -3.44
C ASP A 346 -61.54 -100.12 -2.29
N LEU A 347 -61.72 -98.91 -1.74
CA LEU A 347 -62.63 -98.63 -0.61
C LEU A 347 -64.11 -98.48 -1.02
N ILE A 348 -64.39 -98.36 -2.33
CA ILE A 348 -65.73 -98.15 -2.89
C ILE A 348 -66.44 -99.50 -3.18
N GLN A 349 -65.69 -100.59 -3.37
CA GLN A 349 -66.24 -101.91 -3.69
C GLN A 349 -66.75 -102.66 -2.44
N LEU A 350 -66.11 -102.46 -1.27
CA LEU A 350 -66.53 -103.03 0.03
C LEU A 350 -67.77 -102.37 0.65
N ARG A 351 -68.24 -101.24 0.10
CA ARG A 351 -69.43 -100.52 0.58
C ARG A 351 -70.75 -101.07 0.04
N LYS A 352 -70.74 -101.89 -1.02
CA LYS A 352 -71.95 -102.45 -1.66
C LYS A 352 -72.45 -103.77 -1.05
N GLU A 353 -71.67 -104.42 -0.18
CA GLU A 353 -72.04 -105.70 0.47
C GLU A 353 -72.70 -105.53 1.84
N ARG A 354 -72.72 -104.32 2.41
CA ARG A 354 -73.18 -104.02 3.77
C ARG A 354 -74.68 -103.68 3.88
N ASP A 355 -75.34 -103.40 2.76
CA ASP A 355 -76.71 -102.87 2.75
C ASP A 355 -77.81 -103.95 2.72
N THR A 356 -77.46 -105.24 2.72
CA THR A 356 -78.46 -106.31 2.72
C THR A 356 -79.01 -106.64 4.11
N GLU A 357 -78.22 -106.55 5.19
CA GLU A 357 -78.66 -107.12 6.46
C GLU A 357 -79.11 -106.08 7.48
N GLN A 358 -80.16 -105.34 7.12
CA GLN A 358 -81.51 -105.48 7.69
C GLN A 358 -81.66 -105.96 9.15
N LYS A 359 -80.74 -105.62 10.05
CA LYS A 359 -81.00 -105.70 11.49
C LYS A 359 -80.99 -104.33 12.16
N LYS A 360 -81.51 -103.37 11.37
CA LYS A 360 -82.61 -102.47 11.76
C LYS A 360 -83.46 -103.09 12.87
N LYS A 361 -83.45 -102.54 14.08
CA LYS A 361 -83.42 -103.37 15.29
C LYS A 361 -83.08 -102.49 16.47
N ASP A 362 -81.84 -102.62 16.91
CA ASP A 362 -81.50 -102.37 18.31
C ASP A 362 -80.66 -101.09 18.54
N GLN A 363 -80.24 -100.38 17.49
CA GLN A 363 -79.38 -99.20 17.66
C GLN A 363 -80.15 -97.87 17.76
N SER A 364 -81.45 -97.88 17.46
CA SER A 364 -82.32 -96.70 17.52
C SER A 364 -82.58 -96.22 18.96
N GLU A 365 -82.48 -97.10 19.95
CA GLU A 365 -82.65 -96.76 21.38
C GLU A 365 -81.40 -96.11 22.00
N LYS A 366 -80.19 -96.30 21.42
CA LYS A 366 -78.95 -95.64 21.88
C LYS A 366 -78.77 -94.20 21.39
N ARG A 367 -79.41 -93.81 20.28
CA ARG A 367 -79.29 -92.45 19.72
C ARG A 367 -80.09 -91.40 20.48
N LEU A 368 -81.12 -91.78 21.24
CA LEU A 368 -81.92 -90.83 22.02
C LEU A 368 -81.15 -90.26 23.22
N ARG A 369 -80.35 -91.10 23.91
CA ARG A 369 -79.46 -90.66 25.01
C ARG A 369 -78.27 -89.80 24.56
N GLN A 370 -77.80 -89.99 23.32
CA GLN A 370 -76.66 -89.24 22.78
C GLN A 370 -77.01 -87.80 22.38
N VAL A 371 -78.30 -87.53 22.08
CA VAL A 371 -78.80 -86.18 21.78
C VAL A 371 -79.04 -85.39 23.07
N GLU A 372 -79.39 -86.04 24.19
CA GLU A 372 -79.54 -85.40 25.49
C GLU A 372 -78.20 -84.92 26.07
N ASP A 373 -77.12 -85.69 25.92
CA ASP A 373 -75.76 -85.28 26.34
C ASP A 373 -75.19 -84.12 25.47
N GLN A 374 -75.55 -84.06 24.19
CA GLN A 374 -75.13 -82.98 23.27
C GLN A 374 -75.81 -81.63 23.58
N ILE A 375 -77.01 -81.64 24.17
CA ILE A 375 -77.68 -80.41 24.62
C ILE A 375 -76.95 -79.82 25.84
N GLY A 376 -76.49 -80.66 26.78
CA GLY A 376 -75.71 -80.22 27.95
C GLY A 376 -74.31 -79.67 27.61
N GLU A 377 -73.63 -80.24 26.60
CA GLU A 377 -72.35 -79.69 26.11
C GLU A 377 -72.53 -78.33 25.41
N ILE A 378 -73.60 -78.14 24.63
CA ILE A 378 -73.91 -76.87 23.97
C ILE A 378 -74.30 -75.80 25.00
N GLU A 379 -75.01 -76.14 26.07
CA GLU A 379 -75.31 -75.20 27.16
C GLU A 379 -74.06 -74.79 27.94
N GLN A 380 -73.13 -75.72 28.24
CA GLN A 380 -71.83 -75.36 28.83
C GLN A 380 -70.98 -74.49 27.89
N GLN A 381 -71.01 -74.74 26.58
CA GLN A 381 -70.32 -73.88 25.61
C GLN A 381 -70.94 -72.48 25.54
N ARG A 382 -72.28 -72.37 25.67
CA ARG A 382 -72.97 -71.08 25.75
C ARG A 382 -72.60 -70.31 27.03
N GLU A 383 -72.49 -70.98 28.17
CA GLU A 383 -72.04 -70.38 29.43
C GLU A 383 -70.58 -69.88 29.33
N ARG A 384 -69.69 -70.68 28.74
CA ARG A 384 -68.29 -70.31 28.51
C ARG A 384 -68.16 -69.12 27.54
N LEU A 385 -68.94 -69.10 26.46
CA LEU A 385 -68.97 -67.98 25.51
C LEU A 385 -69.57 -66.72 26.13
N ARG A 386 -70.55 -66.82 27.04
CA ARG A 386 -71.04 -65.67 27.82
C ARG A 386 -69.97 -65.14 28.78
N SER A 387 -69.22 -66.03 29.43
CA SER A 387 -68.11 -65.62 30.30
C SER A 387 -66.99 -64.92 29.52
N THR A 388 -66.67 -65.37 28.30
CA THR A 388 -65.66 -64.71 27.46
C THR A 388 -66.15 -63.40 26.86
N ILE A 389 -67.44 -63.28 26.53
CA ILE A 389 -68.04 -62.00 26.14
C ILE A 389 -67.95 -61.00 27.29
N SER A 390 -68.29 -61.42 28.52
CA SER A 390 -68.19 -60.54 29.70
C SER A 390 -66.74 -60.12 30.00
N SER A 391 -65.76 -61.00 29.81
CA SER A 391 -64.35 -60.62 29.94
C SER A 391 -63.90 -59.64 28.85
N PHE A 392 -64.34 -59.83 27.60
CA PHE A 392 -64.04 -58.88 26.53
C PHE A 392 -64.75 -57.53 26.71
N GLU A 393 -65.96 -57.51 27.27
CA GLU A 393 -66.65 -56.26 27.64
C GLU A 393 -65.87 -55.50 28.73
N GLN A 394 -65.35 -56.21 29.75
CA GLN A 394 -64.47 -55.58 30.75
C GLN A 394 -63.15 -55.10 30.16
N GLU A 395 -62.56 -55.81 29.20
CA GLU A 395 -61.35 -55.37 28.49
C GLU A 395 -61.61 -54.13 27.62
N ILE A 396 -62.76 -54.06 26.94
CA ILE A 396 -63.18 -52.89 26.17
C ILE A 396 -63.34 -51.67 27.08
N ASP A 397 -63.94 -51.82 28.26
CA ASP A 397 -64.08 -50.72 29.21
C ASP A 397 -62.75 -50.28 29.81
N ARG A 398 -61.81 -51.22 30.03
CA ARG A 398 -60.42 -50.88 30.40
C ARG A 398 -59.74 -50.10 29.29
N PHE A 399 -59.88 -50.53 28.03
CA PHE A 399 -59.29 -49.83 26.89
C PHE A 399 -59.86 -48.42 26.72
N LYS A 400 -61.17 -48.22 26.90
CA LYS A 400 -61.79 -46.89 26.89
C LYS A 400 -61.23 -45.98 27.98
N LYS A 401 -61.07 -46.48 29.22
CA LYS A 401 -60.44 -45.70 30.30
C LYS A 401 -59.00 -45.30 29.96
N THR A 402 -58.21 -46.23 29.43
CA THR A 402 -56.83 -45.92 29.00
C THR A 402 -56.79 -44.95 27.81
N GLN A 403 -57.78 -45.00 26.90
CA GLN A 403 -57.90 -44.08 25.79
C GLN A 403 -58.22 -42.65 26.27
N ASP A 404 -59.09 -42.51 27.26
CA ASP A 404 -59.42 -41.21 27.87
C ASP A 404 -58.24 -40.62 28.65
N GLU A 405 -57.46 -41.45 29.35
CA GLU A 405 -56.21 -41.02 30.01
C GLU A 405 -55.16 -40.58 29.00
N ASN A 406 -54.94 -41.35 27.93
CA ASN A 406 -54.03 -40.99 26.84
C ASN A 406 -54.48 -39.69 26.15
N ARG A 407 -55.79 -39.48 25.98
CA ARG A 407 -56.32 -38.24 25.40
C ARG A 407 -56.04 -37.03 26.29
N ARG A 408 -56.21 -37.15 27.61
CA ARG A 408 -55.84 -36.10 28.58
C ARG A 408 -54.33 -35.80 28.55
N GLN A 409 -53.49 -36.81 28.42
CA GLN A 409 -52.04 -36.63 28.28
C GLN A 409 -51.67 -35.93 26.97
N ILE A 410 -52.30 -36.31 25.85
CA ILE A 410 -52.11 -35.64 24.55
C ILE A 410 -52.52 -34.16 24.63
N ASP A 411 -53.66 -33.85 25.27
CA ASP A 411 -54.11 -32.47 25.44
C ASP A 411 -53.14 -31.64 26.31
N SER A 412 -52.58 -32.24 27.36
CA SER A 412 -51.56 -31.61 28.20
C SER A 412 -50.27 -31.32 27.42
N LEU A 413 -49.75 -32.33 26.70
CA LEU A 413 -48.54 -32.19 25.89
C LEU A 413 -48.73 -31.20 24.74
N THR A 414 -49.94 -31.11 24.18
CA THR A 414 -50.27 -30.14 23.13
C THR A 414 -50.21 -28.70 23.66
N ARG A 415 -50.73 -28.45 24.87
CA ARG A 415 -50.63 -27.15 25.54
C ARG A 415 -49.19 -26.78 25.88
N GLU A 416 -48.40 -27.72 26.38
CA GLU A 416 -46.97 -27.50 26.64
C GLU A 416 -46.20 -27.19 25.36
N ARG A 417 -46.50 -27.91 24.26
CA ARG A 417 -45.92 -27.64 22.94
C ARG A 417 -46.25 -26.24 22.45
N GLU A 418 -47.49 -25.78 22.59
CA GLU A 418 -47.91 -24.42 22.19
C GLU A 418 -47.22 -23.34 23.05
N GLN A 419 -47.09 -23.56 24.35
CA GLN A 419 -46.40 -22.65 25.26
C GLN A 419 -44.90 -22.55 24.95
N LEU A 420 -44.26 -23.68 24.69
CA LEU A 420 -42.86 -23.74 24.23
C LEU A 420 -42.69 -23.07 22.88
N ASN A 421 -43.62 -23.26 21.94
CA ASN A 421 -43.54 -22.64 20.62
C ASN A 421 -43.66 -21.10 20.70
N LYS A 422 -44.57 -20.58 21.53
CA LYS A 422 -44.67 -19.14 21.82
C LYS A 422 -43.37 -18.59 22.43
N THR A 423 -42.78 -19.32 23.36
CA THR A 423 -41.51 -18.93 24.00
C THR A 423 -40.35 -18.96 23.00
N CYS A 424 -40.29 -19.97 22.14
CA CYS A 424 -39.31 -20.09 21.07
C CYS A 424 -39.42 -18.94 20.07
N GLN A 425 -40.64 -18.59 19.64
CA GLN A 425 -40.85 -17.44 18.74
C GLN A 425 -40.41 -16.12 19.36
N LYS A 426 -40.68 -15.91 20.66
CA LYS A 426 -40.22 -14.72 21.38
C LYS A 426 -38.69 -14.66 21.44
N LEU A 427 -38.03 -15.77 21.79
CA LEU A 427 -36.57 -15.85 21.81
C LEU A 427 -35.94 -15.65 20.42
N ILE A 428 -36.56 -16.15 19.36
CA ILE A 428 -36.13 -15.91 17.97
C ILE A 428 -36.22 -14.42 17.64
N SER A 429 -37.33 -13.74 18.01
CA SER A 429 -37.47 -12.31 17.79
C SER A 429 -36.46 -11.48 18.59
N ASP A 430 -36.17 -11.86 19.83
CA ASP A 430 -35.20 -11.15 20.67
C ASP A 430 -33.76 -11.39 20.18
N ASN A 431 -33.44 -12.60 19.73
CA ASN A 431 -32.14 -12.94 19.12
C ASN A 431 -31.94 -12.19 17.79
N GLN A 432 -33.00 -12.03 16.98
CA GLN A 432 -32.96 -11.23 15.76
C GLN A 432 -32.64 -9.75 16.08
N LYS A 433 -33.29 -9.16 17.09
CA LYS A 433 -32.99 -7.79 17.54
C LYS A 433 -31.54 -7.65 18.02
N GLN A 434 -31.05 -8.60 18.81
CA GLN A 434 -29.65 -8.61 19.27
C GLN A 434 -28.69 -8.74 18.09
N THR A 435 -29.00 -9.60 17.11
CA THR A 435 -28.19 -9.77 15.89
C THR A 435 -28.13 -8.47 15.09
N ASP A 436 -29.24 -7.78 14.92
CA ASP A 436 -29.27 -6.51 14.17
C ASP A 436 -28.57 -5.37 14.93
N GLN A 437 -28.63 -5.38 16.27
CA GLN A 437 -27.85 -4.47 17.11
C GLN A 437 -26.34 -4.74 17.01
N VAL A 438 -25.91 -6.00 17.00
CA VAL A 438 -24.51 -6.38 16.79
C VAL A 438 -24.01 -5.93 15.41
N LYS A 439 -24.81 -6.10 14.34
CA LYS A 439 -24.45 -5.58 13.01
C LYS A 439 -24.28 -4.07 12.99
N SER A 440 -25.13 -3.32 13.70
CA SER A 440 -25.01 -1.87 13.81
C SER A 440 -23.72 -1.45 14.53
N PHE A 441 -23.37 -2.15 15.61
CA PHE A 441 -22.10 -1.93 16.31
C PHE A 441 -20.87 -2.32 15.48
N ASP A 442 -20.92 -3.42 14.73
CA ASP A 442 -19.85 -3.82 13.81
C ASP A 442 -19.64 -2.78 12.69
N GLN A 443 -20.72 -2.22 12.16
CA GLN A 443 -20.63 -1.16 11.16
C GLN A 443 -20.02 0.13 11.74
N SER A 444 -20.41 0.50 12.96
CA SER A 444 -19.80 1.64 13.68
C SER A 444 -18.33 1.39 13.98
N LYS A 445 -17.98 0.17 14.41
CA LYS A 445 -16.60 -0.26 14.65
C LYS A 445 -15.75 -0.14 13.39
N LYS A 446 -16.22 -0.64 12.25
CA LYS A 446 -15.52 -0.51 10.96
C LYS A 446 -15.30 0.94 10.56
N THR A 447 -16.27 1.80 10.81
CA THR A 447 -16.16 3.24 10.53
C THR A 447 -15.08 3.87 11.41
N LEU A 448 -15.09 3.59 12.72
CA LEU A 448 -14.06 4.07 13.65
C LEU A 448 -12.67 3.50 13.35
N GLU A 449 -12.57 2.23 12.94
CA GLU A 449 -11.32 1.62 12.50
C GLU A 449 -10.76 2.32 11.27
N GLN A 450 -11.63 2.65 10.29
CA GLN A 450 -11.23 3.43 9.12
C GLN A 450 -10.74 4.83 9.52
N ASP A 451 -11.44 5.53 10.42
CA ASP A 451 -11.01 6.84 10.92
C ASP A 451 -9.66 6.76 11.64
N ILE A 452 -9.44 5.73 12.46
CA ILE A 452 -8.14 5.48 13.10
C ILE A 452 -7.05 5.26 12.06
N THR A 453 -7.31 4.51 10.99
CA THR A 453 -6.32 4.33 9.91
C THR A 453 -6.03 5.64 9.19
N ASN A 454 -7.05 6.43 8.87
CA ASN A 454 -6.90 7.75 8.25
C ASN A 454 -6.07 8.69 9.13
N TYR A 455 -6.32 8.74 10.44
CA TYR A 455 -5.54 9.54 11.39
C TYR A 455 -4.09 9.04 11.52
N LYS A 456 -3.85 7.73 11.46
CA LYS A 456 -2.48 7.18 11.45
C LYS A 456 -1.71 7.58 10.19
N GLU A 457 -2.37 7.54 9.03
CA GLU A 457 -1.77 7.98 7.77
C GLU A 457 -1.45 9.48 7.80
N GLU A 458 -2.38 10.29 8.31
CA GLU A 458 -2.17 11.74 8.44
C GLU A 458 -1.04 12.05 9.42
N ALA A 459 -0.98 11.38 10.58
CA ALA A 459 0.12 11.50 11.52
C ALA A 459 1.48 11.10 10.89
N SER A 460 1.49 10.09 10.02
CA SER A 460 2.69 9.69 9.27
C SER A 460 3.12 10.75 8.26
N LYS A 461 2.17 11.37 7.53
CA LYS A 461 2.45 12.50 6.62
C LYS A 461 3.00 13.70 7.39
N GLN A 462 2.38 14.08 8.50
CA GLN A 462 2.83 15.18 9.34
C GLN A 462 4.25 14.93 9.88
N ARG A 463 4.58 13.70 10.33
CA ARG A 463 5.96 13.34 10.73
C ARG A 463 6.97 13.48 9.60
N LYS A 464 6.60 13.11 8.36
CA LYS A 464 7.49 13.30 7.19
C LYS A 464 7.71 14.78 6.88
N ILE A 465 6.68 15.61 7.02
CA ILE A 465 6.78 17.07 6.83
C ILE A 465 7.69 17.67 7.90
N ILE A 466 7.51 17.30 9.18
CA ILE A 466 8.36 17.74 10.28
C ILE A 466 9.83 17.35 10.02
N LEU A 467 10.10 16.09 9.66
CA LEU A 467 11.47 15.65 9.35
C LEU A 467 12.09 16.42 8.18
N LYS A 468 11.29 16.79 7.19
CA LYS A 468 11.77 17.60 6.06
C LYS A 468 12.12 19.02 6.53
N MET A 469 11.25 19.64 7.32
CA MET A 469 11.50 20.98 7.90
C MET A 469 12.70 20.98 8.85
N GLU A 470 12.90 19.92 9.64
CA GLU A 470 14.08 19.75 10.50
C GLU A 470 15.37 19.68 9.67
N LYS A 471 15.37 18.91 8.57
CA LYS A 471 16.52 18.86 7.66
C LYS A 471 16.81 20.19 6.97
N GLU A 472 15.77 20.93 6.59
CA GLU A 472 15.91 22.28 6.01
C GLU A 472 16.45 23.25 7.05
N ARG A 473 15.95 23.22 8.30
CA ARG A 473 16.49 24.00 9.42
C ARG A 473 17.97 23.70 9.64
N ASP A 474 18.36 22.43 9.71
CA ASP A 474 19.74 22.04 9.97
C ASP A 474 20.68 22.43 8.82
N ARG A 475 20.19 22.37 7.56
CA ARG A 475 20.89 22.94 6.41
C ARG A 475 21.11 24.43 6.54
N TYR A 476 20.07 25.20 6.86
CA TYR A 476 20.19 26.65 7.03
C TYR A 476 21.10 27.03 8.20
N ILE A 477 21.09 26.26 9.30
CA ILE A 477 22.03 26.45 10.41
C ILE A 477 23.47 26.24 9.93
N THR A 478 23.71 25.18 9.15
CA THR A 478 25.04 24.87 8.61
C THR A 478 25.51 25.95 7.63
N GLU A 479 24.63 26.38 6.73
CA GLU A 479 24.91 27.42 5.73
C GLU A 479 25.16 28.78 6.40
N ALA A 480 24.36 29.16 7.39
CA ALA A 480 24.60 30.35 8.20
C ALA A 480 25.93 30.29 8.95
N GLY A 481 26.30 29.12 9.49
CA GLY A 481 27.61 28.90 10.12
C GLY A 481 28.77 29.04 9.14
N GLN A 482 28.64 28.49 7.92
CA GLN A 482 29.64 28.63 6.86
C GLN A 482 29.80 30.08 6.41
N LEU A 483 28.70 30.79 6.16
CA LEU A 483 28.70 32.21 5.80
C LEU A 483 29.31 33.06 6.91
N THR A 484 29.02 32.76 8.18
CA THR A 484 29.62 33.47 9.33
C THR A 484 31.14 33.27 9.35
N ASN A 485 31.62 32.05 9.17
CA ASN A 485 33.07 31.76 9.08
C ASN A 485 33.72 32.47 7.88
N GLN A 486 33.02 32.55 6.75
CA GLN A 486 33.51 33.25 5.57
C GLN A 486 33.60 34.77 5.79
N VAL A 487 32.62 35.37 6.48
CA VAL A 487 32.67 36.78 6.89
C VAL A 487 33.84 37.04 7.84
N LEU A 488 34.06 36.16 8.82
CA LEU A 488 35.20 36.29 9.74
C LEU A 488 36.55 36.21 9.00
N ALA A 489 36.70 35.29 8.06
CA ALA A 489 37.91 35.17 7.24
C ALA A 489 38.13 36.42 6.36
N LEU A 490 37.08 36.94 5.72
CA LEU A 490 37.15 38.18 4.94
C LEU A 490 37.49 39.39 5.83
N MET A 491 36.96 39.46 7.06
CA MET A 491 37.32 40.52 8.02
C MET A 491 38.80 40.45 8.43
N GLU A 492 39.37 39.25 8.60
CA GLU A 492 40.81 39.09 8.84
C GLU A 492 41.64 39.53 7.63
N GLU A 493 41.19 39.21 6.42
CA GLU A 493 41.87 39.62 5.19
C GLU A 493 41.84 41.15 5.00
N VAL A 494 40.69 41.78 5.29
CA VAL A 494 40.56 43.25 5.31
C VAL A 494 41.53 43.86 6.32
N LYS A 495 41.59 43.35 7.56
CA LYS A 495 42.54 43.84 8.57
C LYS A 495 44.00 43.71 8.10
N LYS A 496 44.34 42.60 7.45
CA LYS A 496 45.68 42.40 6.88
C LYS A 496 45.97 43.43 5.78
N LYS A 497 45.00 43.71 4.92
CA LYS A 497 45.12 44.73 3.87
C LYS A 497 45.20 46.15 4.42
N GLU A 498 44.48 46.45 5.50
CA GLU A 498 44.58 47.73 6.21
C GLU A 498 45.97 47.94 6.81
N LEU A 499 46.58 46.89 7.38
CA LEU A 499 47.97 46.92 7.86
C LEU A 499 48.97 47.12 6.70
N GLU A 500 48.82 46.38 5.60
CA GLU A 500 49.65 46.57 4.40
C GLU A 500 49.54 47.99 3.82
N LEU A 501 48.32 48.54 3.77
CA LEU A 501 48.08 49.92 3.35
C LEU A 501 48.71 50.94 4.29
N PHE A 502 48.66 50.69 5.60
CA PHE A 502 49.31 51.55 6.59
C PHE A 502 50.83 51.58 6.40
N ASP A 503 51.45 50.41 6.22
CA ASP A 503 52.89 50.30 5.97
C ASP A 503 53.31 50.98 4.66
N GLN A 504 52.52 50.82 3.59
CA GLN A 504 52.77 51.51 2.32
C GLN A 504 52.60 53.03 2.44
N LYS A 505 51.57 53.52 3.14
CA LYS A 505 51.39 54.96 3.41
C LYS A 505 52.57 55.53 4.20
N LYS A 506 53.07 54.81 5.20
CA LYS A 506 54.28 55.18 5.94
C LYS A 506 55.49 55.24 5.02
N LYS A 507 55.65 54.27 4.11
CA LYS A 507 56.74 54.26 3.12
C LYS A 507 56.66 55.44 2.15
N ILE A 508 55.46 55.79 1.69
CA ILE A 508 55.23 56.95 0.83
C ILE A 508 55.64 58.23 1.57
N ALA A 509 55.21 58.42 2.82
CA ALA A 509 55.58 59.59 3.61
C ALA A 509 57.10 59.70 3.86
N GLU A 510 57.79 58.58 4.09
CA GLU A 510 59.26 58.52 4.18
C GLU A 510 59.94 58.91 2.86
N LEU A 511 59.40 58.46 1.72
CA LEU A 511 59.94 58.79 0.39
C LEU A 511 59.68 60.24 0.01
N GLU A 512 58.50 60.79 0.33
CA GLU A 512 58.15 62.20 0.11
C GLU A 512 59.05 63.13 0.91
N THR A 513 59.31 62.82 2.19
CA THR A 513 60.26 63.58 3.01
C THR A 513 61.68 63.51 2.46
N ARG A 514 62.11 62.34 1.98
CA ARG A 514 63.43 62.18 1.35
C ARG A 514 63.56 62.91 0.02
N LEU A 515 62.49 62.92 -0.79
CA LEU A 515 62.42 63.68 -2.04
C LEU A 515 62.51 65.18 -1.75
N LYS A 516 61.78 65.67 -0.74
CA LYS A 516 61.83 67.07 -0.30
C LYS A 516 63.24 67.47 0.14
N GLN A 517 63.92 66.60 0.89
CA GLN A 517 65.32 66.82 1.29
C GLN A 517 66.25 66.90 0.08
N GLN A 518 66.09 66.02 -0.92
CA GLN A 518 66.89 66.06 -2.15
C GLN A 518 66.58 67.27 -3.02
N GLN A 519 65.32 67.71 -3.12
CA GLN A 519 64.94 68.94 -3.81
C GLN A 519 65.62 70.16 -3.17
N ASN A 520 65.60 70.26 -1.85
CA ASN A 520 66.28 71.35 -1.13
C ASN A 520 67.81 71.33 -1.36
N LEU A 521 68.43 70.14 -1.35
CA LEU A 521 69.86 69.99 -1.66
C LEU A 521 70.17 70.38 -3.11
N TYR A 522 69.32 70.02 -4.06
CA TYR A 522 69.49 70.39 -5.46
C TYR A 522 69.31 71.89 -5.69
N GLU A 523 68.32 72.51 -5.04
CA GLU A 523 68.12 73.97 -5.08
C GLU A 523 69.30 74.72 -4.46
N ALA A 524 69.87 74.22 -3.36
CA ALA A 524 71.09 74.76 -2.77
C ALA A 524 72.27 74.67 -3.73
N VAL A 525 72.53 73.50 -4.31
CA VAL A 525 73.61 73.30 -5.30
C VAL A 525 73.39 74.15 -6.56
N ARG A 526 72.15 74.33 -7.00
CA ARG A 526 71.81 75.18 -8.14
C ARG A 526 72.04 76.66 -7.82
N SER A 527 71.70 77.10 -6.61
CA SER A 527 71.99 78.44 -6.11
C SER A 527 73.49 78.68 -6.05
N ASP A 528 74.25 77.75 -5.48
CA ASP A 528 75.71 77.81 -5.40
C ASP A 528 76.34 77.82 -6.80
N ARG A 529 75.88 76.97 -7.72
CA ARG A 529 76.32 76.96 -9.12
C ARG A 529 76.08 78.31 -9.78
N ASN A 530 74.92 78.93 -9.58
CA ASN A 530 74.58 80.22 -10.17
C ASN A 530 75.42 81.36 -9.55
N LEU A 531 75.67 81.32 -8.23
CA LEU A 531 76.55 82.27 -7.53
C LEU A 531 77.99 82.15 -8.03
N TYR A 532 78.53 80.93 -8.11
CA TYR A 532 79.87 80.69 -8.62
C TYR A 532 79.99 80.97 -10.11
N SER A 533 78.95 80.74 -10.91
CA SER A 533 78.93 81.13 -12.33
C SER A 533 78.97 82.65 -12.50
N LYS A 534 78.28 83.40 -11.64
CA LYS A 534 78.32 84.88 -11.65
C LYS A 534 79.69 85.40 -11.24
N ASN A 535 80.24 84.90 -10.14
CA ASN A 535 81.58 85.26 -9.67
C ASN A 535 82.67 84.88 -10.67
N LEU A 536 82.49 83.77 -11.40
CA LEU A 536 83.39 83.32 -12.46
C LEU A 536 83.35 84.28 -13.66
N ILE A 537 82.18 84.78 -14.05
CA ILE A 537 82.03 85.74 -15.16
C ILE A 537 82.67 87.09 -14.77
N GLU A 538 82.39 87.60 -13.57
CA GLU A 538 82.98 88.85 -13.07
C GLU A 538 84.52 88.76 -12.96
N SER A 539 85.04 87.62 -12.48
CA SER A 539 86.49 87.36 -12.46
C SER A 539 87.07 87.14 -13.87
N GLN A 540 86.30 86.58 -14.81
CA GLN A 540 86.72 86.36 -16.21
C GLN A 540 86.79 87.65 -17.02
N ASP A 541 85.97 88.66 -16.71
CA ASP A 541 85.98 89.96 -17.36
C ASP A 541 87.20 90.81 -16.93
N GLU A 542 87.54 90.83 -15.64
CA GLU A 542 88.78 91.46 -15.12
C GLU A 542 90.04 90.74 -15.65
N ILE A 543 89.98 89.41 -15.72
CA ILE A 543 91.03 88.61 -16.35
C ILE A 543 91.07 88.85 -17.88
N GLY A 544 89.94 89.17 -18.53
CA GLY A 544 89.84 89.44 -19.97
C GLY A 544 90.53 90.72 -20.42
N GLU A 545 90.64 91.71 -19.53
CA GLU A 545 91.44 92.92 -19.75
C GLU A 545 92.95 92.66 -19.62
N MET A 546 93.36 91.90 -18.60
CA MET A 546 94.75 91.52 -18.40
C MET A 546 95.22 90.47 -19.44
N LYS A 547 94.33 89.58 -19.87
CA LYS A 547 94.57 88.62 -20.95
C LYS A 547 94.60 89.25 -22.33
N ARG A 548 93.99 90.41 -22.61
CA ARG A 548 94.16 91.06 -23.94
C ARG A 548 95.59 91.52 -24.20
N LYS A 549 96.34 91.91 -23.16
CA LYS A 549 97.77 92.28 -23.24
C LYS A 549 98.72 91.07 -23.25
N LEU A 550 98.29 89.91 -22.74
CA LEU A 550 99.08 88.67 -22.66
C LEU A 550 98.72 87.63 -23.75
N LYS A 551 97.50 87.71 -24.35
CA LYS A 551 96.97 86.86 -25.45
C LYS A 551 97.64 87.08 -26.80
N ILE A 552 98.38 88.16 -27.00
CA ILE A 552 99.21 88.29 -28.21
C ILE A 552 100.44 87.39 -28.11
N MET A 553 100.93 87.10 -26.90
CA MET A 553 102.23 86.44 -26.69
C MET A 553 102.14 84.94 -26.35
N ASN A 554 101.08 84.49 -25.65
CA ASN A 554 100.95 83.08 -25.23
C ASN A 554 100.03 82.21 -26.12
N HIS A 555 99.42 82.79 -27.16
CA HIS A 555 98.55 82.06 -28.09
C HIS A 555 99.30 81.14 -29.07
N GLN A 556 100.63 81.17 -29.12
CA GLN A 556 101.39 80.34 -30.06
C GLN A 556 101.94 79.03 -29.48
N ILE A 557 102.04 78.88 -28.16
CA ILE A 557 102.85 77.79 -27.59
C ILE A 557 102.03 76.71 -26.86
N ASP A 558 100.91 77.06 -26.21
CA ASP A 558 100.22 76.12 -25.32
C ASP A 558 99.03 75.37 -25.95
N GLN A 559 98.46 75.85 -27.07
CA GLN A 559 97.28 75.21 -27.70
C GLN A 559 97.57 73.82 -28.32
N LEU A 560 98.80 73.54 -28.74
CA LEU A 560 99.14 72.25 -29.38
C LEU A 560 99.39 71.10 -28.39
N LYS A 561 99.49 71.38 -27.09
CA LYS A 561 99.86 70.35 -26.09
C LYS A 561 98.66 69.79 -25.30
N GLU A 562 97.55 70.51 -25.18
CA GLU A 562 96.39 70.08 -24.38
C GLU A 562 95.34 69.26 -25.14
N GLU A 563 95.23 69.39 -26.48
CA GLU A 563 94.25 68.62 -27.27
C GLU A 563 94.57 67.11 -27.37
N ILE A 564 95.84 66.73 -27.19
CA ILE A 564 96.29 65.34 -27.31
C ILE A 564 95.89 64.52 -26.07
N GLN A 565 95.87 65.13 -24.88
CA GLN A 565 95.70 64.40 -23.62
C GLN A 565 94.23 64.11 -23.25
N GLY A 566 93.28 64.88 -23.80
CA GLY A 566 91.84 64.68 -23.55
C GLY A 566 91.22 63.49 -24.30
N LYS A 567 91.69 63.19 -25.52
CA LYS A 567 91.09 62.13 -26.38
C LYS A 567 91.42 60.69 -25.93
N GLU A 568 92.50 60.49 -25.17
CA GLU A 568 92.88 59.17 -24.66
C GLU A 568 91.98 58.66 -23.51
N GLN A 569 91.39 59.56 -22.72
CA GLN A 569 90.55 59.16 -21.58
C GLN A 569 89.10 58.77 -21.96
N GLU A 570 88.58 59.29 -23.08
CA GLU A 570 87.24 58.95 -23.58
C GLU A 570 87.18 57.56 -24.23
N LEU A 571 88.27 57.11 -24.86
CA LEU A 571 88.36 55.81 -25.54
C LEU A 571 88.21 54.62 -24.58
N VAL A 572 88.73 54.74 -23.36
CA VAL A 572 88.70 53.67 -22.34
C VAL A 572 87.29 53.46 -21.77
N ARG A 573 86.49 54.53 -21.64
CA ARG A 573 85.10 54.42 -21.15
C ARG A 573 84.18 53.75 -22.18
N ALA A 574 84.37 54.05 -23.47
CA ALA A 574 83.58 53.46 -24.55
C ALA A 574 83.80 51.93 -24.69
N GLN A 575 85.01 51.43 -24.39
CA GLN A 575 85.30 49.99 -24.44
C GLN A 575 84.59 49.19 -23.35
N ALA A 576 84.39 49.75 -22.16
CA ALA A 576 83.69 49.08 -21.04
C ALA A 576 82.17 48.99 -21.26
N GLU A 577 81.55 50.01 -21.86
CA GLU A 577 80.13 49.98 -22.22
C GLU A 577 79.82 48.97 -23.32
N HIS A 578 80.70 48.85 -24.32
CA HIS A 578 80.55 47.88 -25.40
C HIS A 578 80.54 46.42 -24.91
N GLU A 579 81.32 46.10 -23.87
CA GLU A 579 81.40 44.74 -23.30
C GLU A 579 80.14 44.36 -22.51
N LYS A 580 79.49 45.34 -21.85
CA LYS A 580 78.22 45.15 -21.12
C LYS A 580 77.06 44.88 -22.09
N VAL A 581 76.95 45.67 -23.16
CA VAL A 581 75.92 45.51 -24.19
C VAL A 581 76.04 44.16 -24.90
N LYS A 582 77.25 43.62 -25.06
CA LYS A 582 77.49 42.31 -25.66
C LYS A 582 76.92 41.16 -24.81
N LYS A 583 77.06 41.23 -23.48
CA LYS A 583 76.49 40.23 -22.55
C LYS A 583 74.96 40.30 -22.52
N ASP A 584 74.38 41.49 -22.55
CA ASP A 584 72.92 41.67 -22.56
C ASP A 584 72.30 41.15 -23.87
N LYS A 585 72.99 41.33 -25.01
CA LYS A 585 72.61 40.75 -26.30
C LYS A 585 72.59 39.22 -26.26
N ASP A 586 73.61 38.59 -25.70
CA ASP A 586 73.70 37.12 -25.65
C ASP A 586 72.63 36.52 -24.72
N GLN A 587 72.30 37.21 -23.62
CA GLN A 587 71.22 36.82 -22.71
C GLN A 587 69.82 36.92 -23.38
N LEU A 588 69.58 38.00 -24.13
CA LEU A 588 68.33 38.20 -24.87
C LEU A 588 68.13 37.18 -25.99
N MET A 589 69.20 36.80 -26.70
CA MET A 589 69.16 35.74 -27.70
C MET A 589 68.70 34.40 -27.11
N LEU A 590 69.19 34.06 -25.91
CA LEU A 590 68.86 32.80 -25.23
C LEU A 590 67.39 32.75 -24.78
N ASN A 591 66.84 33.88 -24.31
CA ASN A 591 65.43 34.01 -23.96
C ASN A 591 64.50 33.90 -25.18
N VAL A 592 64.89 34.47 -26.33
CA VAL A 592 64.14 34.35 -27.59
C VAL A 592 64.09 32.90 -28.07
N GLU A 593 65.19 32.17 -27.96
CA GLU A 593 65.25 30.73 -28.31
C GLU A 593 64.31 29.89 -27.44
N GLN A 594 64.20 30.22 -26.14
CA GLN A 594 63.31 29.54 -25.18
C GLN A 594 61.83 29.80 -25.50
N LEU A 595 61.46 31.06 -25.74
CA LEU A 595 60.08 31.44 -26.07
C LEU A 595 59.61 30.82 -27.38
N LYS A 596 60.48 30.68 -28.38
CA LYS A 596 60.16 29.97 -29.63
C LYS A 596 59.84 28.50 -29.40
N LYS A 597 60.57 27.81 -28.50
CA LYS A 597 60.29 26.41 -28.16
C LYS A 597 58.97 26.24 -27.41
N GLU A 598 58.60 27.19 -26.57
CA GLU A 598 57.30 27.17 -25.88
C GLU A 598 56.12 27.44 -26.83
N ALA A 599 56.30 28.32 -27.81
CA ALA A 599 55.28 28.59 -28.82
C ALA A 599 54.95 27.34 -29.66
N ILE A 600 55.97 26.62 -30.13
CA ILE A 600 55.80 25.39 -30.92
C ILE A 600 55.05 24.31 -30.11
N LYS A 601 55.38 24.13 -28.83
CA LYS A 601 54.67 23.17 -27.96
C LYS A 601 53.19 23.52 -27.78
N LYS A 602 52.85 24.81 -27.72
CA LYS A 602 51.46 25.26 -27.60
C LYS A 602 50.68 25.06 -28.91
N GLU A 603 51.32 25.26 -30.07
CA GLU A 603 50.71 24.96 -31.38
C GLU A 603 50.41 23.46 -31.54
N GLU A 604 51.35 22.58 -31.17
CA GLU A 604 51.11 21.12 -31.19
C GLU A 604 49.97 20.71 -30.24
N ALA A 605 49.91 21.30 -29.04
CA ALA A 605 48.82 21.03 -28.09
C ALA A 605 47.47 21.48 -28.65
N TYR A 606 47.42 22.65 -29.29
CA TYR A 606 46.21 23.18 -29.91
C TYR A 606 45.73 22.30 -31.08
N ALA A 607 46.64 21.85 -31.94
CA ALA A 607 46.32 20.93 -33.05
C ALA A 607 45.72 19.61 -32.55
N ASN A 608 46.27 19.04 -31.48
CA ASN A 608 45.72 17.83 -30.86
C ASN A 608 44.33 18.05 -30.26
N GLN A 609 44.09 19.19 -29.61
CA GLN A 609 42.78 19.55 -29.07
C GLN A 609 41.72 19.78 -30.16
N GLN A 610 42.12 20.36 -31.29
CA GLN A 610 41.23 20.57 -32.44
C GLN A 610 40.77 19.23 -33.05
N SER A 611 41.70 18.27 -33.18
CA SER A 611 41.38 16.92 -33.67
C SER A 611 40.43 16.15 -32.72
N GLU A 612 40.65 16.25 -31.41
CA GLU A 612 39.73 15.69 -30.41
C GLU A 612 38.34 16.33 -30.48
N PHE A 613 38.25 17.64 -30.67
CA PHE A 613 36.98 18.35 -30.82
C PHE A 613 36.19 17.86 -32.04
N GLU A 614 36.84 17.70 -33.20
CA GLU A 614 36.21 17.17 -34.41
C GLU A 614 35.70 15.73 -34.22
N ARG A 615 36.49 14.89 -33.53
CA ARG A 615 36.08 13.52 -33.18
C ARG A 615 34.85 13.49 -32.28
N LEU A 616 34.83 14.30 -31.22
CA LEU A 616 33.72 14.39 -30.29
C LEU A 616 32.45 14.93 -30.99
N ASN A 617 32.59 15.92 -31.87
CA ASN A 617 31.47 16.44 -32.65
C ASN A 617 30.86 15.38 -33.57
N LYS A 618 31.69 14.55 -34.21
CA LYS A 618 31.21 13.44 -35.03
C LYS A 618 30.43 12.42 -34.21
N GLN A 619 30.95 12.04 -33.04
CA GLN A 619 30.24 11.13 -32.11
C GLN A 619 28.92 11.72 -31.62
N LEU A 620 28.88 13.03 -31.35
CA LEU A 620 27.65 13.73 -30.95
C LEU A 620 26.61 13.74 -32.06
N SER A 621 27.02 13.91 -33.32
CA SER A 621 26.13 13.83 -34.48
C SER A 621 25.54 12.43 -34.64
N GLU A 622 26.37 11.39 -34.56
CA GLU A 622 25.94 10.00 -34.66
C GLU A 622 24.96 9.63 -33.53
N ALA A 623 25.24 10.05 -32.29
CA ALA A 623 24.35 9.84 -31.15
C ALA A 623 23.01 10.59 -31.30
N ASN A 624 23.02 11.79 -31.88
CA ASN A 624 21.79 12.56 -32.14
C ASN A 624 20.91 11.91 -33.20
N ASP A 625 21.50 11.33 -34.24
CA ASP A 625 20.75 10.63 -35.28
C ASP A 625 20.18 9.30 -34.78
N GLU A 626 20.91 8.58 -33.93
CA GLU A 626 20.41 7.38 -33.26
C GLU A 626 19.23 7.72 -32.32
N ARG A 627 19.35 8.81 -31.55
CA ARG A 627 18.25 9.31 -30.71
C ARG A 627 16.99 9.62 -31.53
N LYS A 628 17.14 10.22 -32.72
CA LYS A 628 16.01 10.48 -33.63
C LYS A 628 15.36 9.21 -34.14
N LYS A 629 16.15 8.18 -34.48
CA LYS A 629 15.62 6.86 -34.91
C LYS A 629 14.82 6.20 -33.79
N GLN A 630 15.36 6.19 -32.58
CA GLN A 630 14.68 5.61 -31.40
C GLN A 630 13.37 6.35 -31.08
N MET A 631 13.33 7.68 -31.20
CA MET A 631 12.08 8.43 -31.03
C MET A 631 11.02 8.05 -32.07
N LYS A 632 11.40 7.84 -33.33
CA LYS A 632 10.45 7.40 -34.38
C LYS A 632 9.90 5.99 -34.09
N GLN A 633 10.76 5.07 -33.65
CA GLN A 633 10.32 3.73 -33.24
C GLN A 633 9.37 3.77 -32.05
N LEU A 634 9.66 4.60 -31.04
CA LEU A 634 8.76 4.79 -29.90
C LEU A 634 7.40 5.33 -30.33
N GLN A 635 7.37 6.32 -31.23
CA GLN A 635 6.10 6.86 -31.77
C GLN A 635 5.31 5.78 -32.52
N GLN A 636 5.98 4.93 -33.30
CA GLN A 636 5.34 3.81 -33.98
C GLN A 636 4.73 2.82 -32.98
N VAL A 637 5.47 2.43 -31.94
CA VAL A 637 4.97 1.52 -30.89
C VAL A 637 3.78 2.12 -30.14
N ILE A 638 3.80 3.43 -29.87
CA ILE A 638 2.65 4.14 -29.26
C ILE A 638 1.43 4.08 -30.20
N ALA A 639 1.62 4.33 -31.49
CA ALA A 639 0.53 4.25 -32.47
C ALA A 639 -0.05 2.82 -32.56
N GLU A 640 0.80 1.80 -32.59
CA GLU A 640 0.38 0.39 -32.59
C GLU A 640 -0.37 0.03 -31.29
N ARG A 641 0.11 0.48 -30.14
CA ARG A 641 -0.57 0.33 -28.84
C ARG A 641 -1.96 0.97 -28.88
N ASP A 642 -2.09 2.16 -29.44
CA ASP A 642 -3.38 2.89 -29.47
C ASP A 642 -4.40 2.23 -30.40
N VAL A 643 -3.94 1.69 -31.54
CA VAL A 643 -4.78 0.88 -32.43
C VAL A 643 -5.24 -0.40 -31.72
N LEU A 644 -4.33 -1.13 -31.07
CA LEU A 644 -4.67 -2.34 -30.32
C LEU A 644 -5.59 -2.04 -29.12
N GLY A 645 -5.35 -0.93 -28.42
CA GLY A 645 -6.20 -0.46 -27.32
C GLY A 645 -7.63 -0.18 -27.82
N THR A 646 -7.76 0.49 -28.96
CA THR A 646 -9.06 0.76 -29.58
C THR A 646 -9.78 -0.54 -30.00
N GLN A 647 -9.04 -1.50 -30.58
CA GLN A 647 -9.61 -2.81 -30.93
C GLN A 647 -10.06 -3.61 -29.71
N LEU A 648 -9.30 -3.56 -28.61
CA LEU A 648 -9.61 -4.26 -27.37
C LEU A 648 -10.86 -3.68 -26.69
N VAL A 649 -11.03 -2.36 -26.69
CA VAL A 649 -12.26 -1.70 -26.22
C VAL A 649 -13.46 -2.15 -27.05
N ARG A 650 -13.37 -2.12 -28.39
CA ARG A 650 -14.46 -2.60 -29.26
C ARG A 650 -14.83 -4.06 -29.00
N ARG A 651 -13.83 -4.93 -28.81
CA ARG A 651 -14.05 -6.34 -28.49
C ARG A 651 -14.70 -6.53 -27.12
N ASN A 652 -14.33 -5.73 -26.13
CA ASN A 652 -14.97 -5.74 -24.82
C ASN A 652 -16.43 -5.25 -24.89
N ASP A 653 -16.72 -4.22 -25.69
CA ASP A 653 -18.09 -3.75 -25.91
C ASP A 653 -18.94 -4.82 -26.62
N GLU A 654 -18.39 -5.49 -27.64
CA GLU A 654 -19.02 -6.63 -28.30
C GLU A 654 -19.31 -7.78 -27.31
N LEU A 655 -18.36 -8.11 -26.42
CA LEU A 655 -18.55 -9.12 -25.38
C LEU A 655 -19.64 -8.72 -24.38
N ALA A 656 -19.68 -7.46 -23.95
CA ALA A 656 -20.72 -6.96 -23.06
C ALA A 656 -22.12 -7.05 -23.70
N LEU A 657 -22.23 -6.68 -24.98
CA LEU A 657 -23.47 -6.83 -25.76
C LEU A 657 -23.89 -8.31 -25.86
N LEU A 658 -22.95 -9.23 -26.05
CA LEU A 658 -23.23 -10.66 -26.08
C LEU A 658 -23.70 -11.19 -24.72
N TYR A 659 -23.10 -10.75 -23.62
CA TYR A 659 -23.55 -11.12 -22.27
C TYR A 659 -24.97 -10.64 -21.97
N GLU A 660 -25.31 -9.39 -22.31
CA GLU A 660 -26.67 -8.89 -22.15
C GLU A 660 -27.65 -9.62 -23.06
N LYS A 661 -27.27 -9.95 -24.30
CA LYS A 661 -28.09 -10.78 -25.19
C LYS A 661 -28.34 -12.17 -24.59
N LEU A 662 -27.32 -12.82 -24.05
CA LEU A 662 -27.43 -14.13 -23.42
C LEU A 662 -28.33 -14.08 -22.18
N LYS A 663 -28.22 -13.02 -21.37
CA LYS A 663 -29.07 -12.79 -20.19
C LYS A 663 -30.54 -12.58 -20.56
N ILE A 664 -30.82 -11.81 -21.62
CA ILE A 664 -32.18 -11.63 -22.15
C ILE A 664 -32.73 -12.96 -22.69
N GLN A 665 -31.93 -13.72 -23.43
CA GLN A 665 -32.32 -15.04 -23.93
C GLN A 665 -32.61 -16.04 -22.79
N GLN A 666 -31.76 -16.08 -21.77
CA GLN A 666 -31.98 -16.94 -20.59
C GLN A 666 -33.25 -16.53 -19.82
N SER A 667 -33.49 -15.23 -19.65
CA SER A 667 -34.72 -14.72 -19.03
C SER A 667 -35.96 -15.13 -19.83
N THR A 668 -35.88 -15.03 -21.16
CA THR A 668 -36.97 -15.43 -22.07
C THR A 668 -37.21 -16.93 -22.03
N LEU A 669 -36.15 -17.73 -22.02
CA LEU A 669 -36.22 -19.19 -21.90
C LEU A 669 -36.86 -19.60 -20.58
N ASN A 670 -36.42 -19.03 -19.46
CA ASN A 670 -36.99 -19.32 -18.13
C ASN A 670 -38.49 -18.97 -18.06
N LYS A 671 -38.91 -17.84 -18.67
CA LYS A 671 -40.33 -17.49 -18.77
C LYS A 671 -41.09 -18.50 -19.62
N GLY A 672 -40.53 -18.93 -20.75
CA GLY A 672 -41.11 -19.96 -21.61
C GLY A 672 -41.25 -21.31 -20.90
N GLU A 673 -40.23 -21.74 -20.15
CA GLU A 673 -40.28 -22.97 -19.35
C GLU A 673 -41.35 -22.90 -18.26
N LEU A 674 -41.49 -21.77 -17.58
CA LEU A 674 -42.53 -21.57 -16.57
C LEU A 674 -43.92 -21.67 -17.19
N GLN A 675 -44.15 -20.99 -18.31
CA GLN A 675 -45.41 -21.03 -19.05
C GLN A 675 -45.72 -22.45 -19.55
N TYR A 676 -44.71 -23.15 -20.08
CA TYR A 676 -44.86 -24.53 -20.52
C TYR A 676 -45.25 -25.46 -19.37
N LYS A 677 -44.60 -25.33 -18.20
CA LYS A 677 -44.96 -26.08 -16.98
C LYS A 677 -46.39 -25.79 -16.53
N ALA A 678 -46.82 -24.52 -16.56
CA ALA A 678 -48.20 -24.16 -16.27
C ALA A 678 -49.19 -24.84 -17.24
N ARG A 679 -48.89 -24.88 -18.54
CA ARG A 679 -49.72 -25.58 -19.53
C ARG A 679 -49.75 -27.09 -19.35
N LEU A 680 -48.65 -27.70 -18.89
CA LEU A 680 -48.65 -29.12 -18.54
C LEU A 680 -49.56 -29.40 -17.34
N GLU A 681 -49.61 -28.50 -16.36
CA GLU A 681 -50.52 -28.63 -15.22
C GLU A 681 -51.98 -28.41 -15.63
N ASP A 682 -52.28 -27.39 -16.45
CA ASP A 682 -53.62 -27.21 -17.04
C ASP A 682 -54.07 -28.49 -17.78
N LEU A 683 -53.19 -29.08 -18.58
CA LEU A 683 -53.46 -30.30 -19.33
C LEU A 683 -53.66 -31.51 -18.42
N ARG A 684 -52.96 -31.57 -17.28
CA ARG A 684 -53.17 -32.58 -16.25
C ARG A 684 -54.55 -32.43 -15.61
N ILE A 685 -54.94 -31.22 -15.22
CA ILE A 685 -56.24 -30.91 -14.63
C ILE A 685 -57.35 -31.29 -15.62
N LEU A 686 -57.24 -30.84 -16.89
CA LEU A 686 -58.20 -31.18 -17.94
C LEU A 686 -58.29 -32.70 -18.17
N LYS A 687 -57.19 -33.45 -18.09
CA LYS A 687 -57.22 -34.91 -18.17
C LYS A 687 -57.97 -35.54 -17.00
N LEU A 688 -57.85 -34.99 -15.79
CA LEU A 688 -58.60 -35.45 -14.61
C LEU A 688 -60.09 -35.12 -14.75
N GLU A 689 -60.42 -33.90 -15.17
CA GLU A 689 -61.79 -33.46 -15.48
C GLU A 689 -62.44 -34.39 -16.52
N LEU A 690 -61.71 -34.69 -17.60
CA LEU A 690 -62.18 -35.56 -18.67
C LEU A 690 -62.37 -37.01 -18.19
N LYS A 691 -61.52 -37.51 -17.28
CA LYS A 691 -61.74 -38.81 -16.63
C LYS A 691 -62.98 -38.79 -15.74
N LYS A 692 -63.18 -37.73 -14.96
CA LYS A 692 -64.36 -37.54 -14.11
C LYS A 692 -65.64 -37.50 -14.94
N LEU A 693 -65.68 -36.68 -15.99
CA LEU A 693 -66.82 -36.58 -16.92
C LEU A 693 -67.10 -37.91 -17.65
N ARG A 694 -66.05 -38.66 -18.03
CA ARG A 694 -66.23 -40.01 -18.60
C ARG A 694 -66.84 -40.99 -17.61
N HIS A 695 -66.39 -40.95 -16.35
CA HIS A 695 -66.97 -41.77 -15.30
C HIS A 695 -68.42 -41.39 -15.02
N GLU A 696 -68.71 -40.10 -14.88
CA GLU A 696 -70.06 -39.57 -14.69
C GLU A 696 -70.98 -39.96 -15.85
N LYS A 697 -70.53 -39.79 -17.10
CA LYS A 697 -71.25 -40.30 -18.28
C LYS A 697 -71.54 -41.79 -18.17
N GLY A 698 -70.55 -42.61 -17.77
CA GLY A 698 -70.74 -44.05 -17.57
C GLY A 698 -71.83 -44.34 -16.54
N THR A 699 -71.78 -43.70 -15.36
CA THR A 699 -72.80 -43.90 -14.32
C THR A 699 -74.19 -43.42 -14.75
N LEU A 700 -74.29 -42.35 -15.52
CA LEU A 700 -75.56 -41.88 -16.08
C LEU A 700 -76.08 -42.86 -17.14
N GLN A 701 -75.21 -43.41 -17.97
CA GLN A 701 -75.56 -44.41 -18.97
C GLN A 701 -76.07 -45.71 -18.31
N ASP A 702 -75.46 -46.15 -17.21
CA ASP A 702 -75.92 -47.28 -16.41
C ASP A 702 -77.27 -47.00 -15.73
N LYS A 703 -77.52 -45.76 -15.30
CA LYS A 703 -78.84 -45.35 -14.78
C LYS A 703 -79.91 -45.33 -15.87
N VAL A 704 -79.56 -44.88 -17.07
CA VAL A 704 -80.46 -44.89 -18.24
C VAL A 704 -80.80 -46.32 -18.65
N SER A 705 -79.84 -47.25 -18.68
CA SER A 705 -80.14 -48.65 -19.00
C SER A 705 -81.08 -49.28 -17.97
N ASN A 706 -80.92 -48.98 -16.68
CA ASN A 706 -81.81 -49.46 -15.62
C ASN A 706 -83.22 -48.84 -15.68
N THR A 707 -83.42 -47.75 -16.43
CA THR A 707 -84.73 -47.11 -16.58
C THR A 707 -85.69 -47.98 -17.38
N ASP A 708 -85.21 -48.76 -18.35
CA ASP A 708 -86.08 -49.64 -19.14
C ASP A 708 -86.52 -50.87 -18.33
N ASP A 709 -85.67 -51.39 -17.46
CA ASP A 709 -86.05 -52.46 -16.52
C ASP A 709 -87.03 -51.96 -15.46
N LEU A 710 -86.85 -50.74 -14.95
CA LEU A 710 -87.84 -50.09 -14.07
C LEU A 710 -89.17 -49.83 -14.78
N LYS A 711 -89.19 -49.51 -16.08
CA LYS A 711 -90.44 -49.44 -16.85
C LYS A 711 -91.12 -50.79 -16.95
N ARG A 712 -90.37 -51.88 -17.17
CA ARG A 712 -90.90 -53.26 -17.18
C ARG A 712 -91.49 -53.62 -15.81
N GLU A 713 -90.74 -53.37 -14.73
CA GLU A 713 -91.18 -53.00 -13.38
C GLU A 713 -92.62 -52.51 -13.28
N VAL A 714 -92.78 -51.25 -13.67
CA VAL A 714 -94.03 -50.53 -13.56
C VAL A 714 -95.14 -51.20 -14.37
N PHE A 715 -94.85 -51.67 -15.59
CA PHE A 715 -95.85 -52.39 -16.39
C PHE A 715 -96.26 -53.72 -15.77
N HIS A 716 -95.32 -54.45 -15.16
CA HIS A 716 -95.60 -55.69 -14.45
C HIS A 716 -96.52 -55.44 -13.26
N VAL A 717 -96.15 -54.49 -12.40
CA VAL A 717 -96.94 -54.10 -11.22
C VAL A 717 -98.30 -53.53 -11.62
N GLN A 718 -98.39 -52.73 -12.68
CA GLN A 718 -99.67 -52.26 -13.22
C GLN A 718 -100.55 -53.41 -13.70
N ARG A 719 -99.96 -54.43 -14.33
CA ARG A 719 -100.69 -55.63 -14.77
C ARG A 719 -101.15 -56.49 -13.59
N GLU A 720 -100.32 -56.65 -12.57
CA GLU A 720 -100.69 -57.32 -11.32
C GLU A 720 -101.79 -56.56 -10.58
N LEU A 721 -101.68 -55.23 -10.47
CA LEU A 721 -102.70 -54.37 -9.89
C LEU A 721 -104.03 -54.48 -10.65
N LEU A 722 -103.99 -54.55 -11.98
CA LEU A 722 -105.20 -54.74 -12.80
C LEU A 722 -105.81 -56.12 -12.54
N ARG A 723 -105.00 -57.18 -12.43
CA ARG A 723 -105.46 -58.53 -12.07
C ARG A 723 -106.08 -58.55 -10.68
N GLU A 724 -105.45 -57.94 -9.69
CA GLU A 724 -105.98 -57.88 -8.33
C GLU A 724 -107.24 -57.01 -8.24
N ARG A 725 -107.33 -55.91 -8.99
CA ARG A 725 -108.57 -55.13 -9.12
C ARG A 725 -109.68 -55.96 -9.77
N THR A 726 -109.38 -56.72 -10.82
CA THR A 726 -110.35 -57.60 -11.48
C THR A 726 -110.78 -58.73 -10.54
N ARG A 727 -109.86 -59.28 -9.76
CA ARG A 727 -110.12 -60.30 -8.74
C ARG A 727 -110.98 -59.76 -7.60
N CYS A 728 -110.67 -58.56 -7.10
CA CYS A 728 -111.50 -57.90 -6.10
C CYS A 728 -112.90 -57.63 -6.65
N ARG A 729 -113.02 -57.18 -7.91
CA ARG A 729 -114.31 -56.97 -8.56
C ARG A 729 -115.10 -58.26 -8.76
N ALA A 730 -114.44 -59.35 -9.13
CA ALA A 730 -115.05 -60.68 -9.22
C ALA A 730 -115.50 -61.20 -7.85
N LEU A 731 -114.69 -60.98 -6.80
CA LEU A 731 -115.05 -61.33 -5.43
C LEU A 731 -116.16 -60.43 -4.88
N GLU A 732 -116.21 -59.15 -5.26
CA GLU A 732 -117.30 -58.22 -4.98
C GLU A 732 -118.59 -58.65 -5.70
N GLU A 733 -118.51 -59.09 -6.96
CA GLU A 733 -119.64 -59.68 -7.71
C GLU A 733 -120.11 -61.03 -7.10
N GLU A 734 -119.18 -61.88 -6.62
CA GLU A 734 -119.50 -63.09 -5.84
C GLU A 734 -120.15 -62.76 -4.48
N LEU A 735 -119.84 -61.61 -3.90
CA LEU A 735 -120.45 -61.09 -2.66
C LEU A 735 -121.82 -60.44 -2.90
N GLU A 736 -122.00 -59.73 -4.02
CA GLU A 736 -123.28 -59.13 -4.44
C GLU A 736 -124.28 -60.17 -4.93
N ASN A 737 -123.82 -61.28 -5.53
CA ASN A 737 -124.65 -62.41 -5.94
C ASN A 737 -124.07 -63.74 -5.43
N PRO A 738 -124.31 -64.08 -4.15
CA PRO A 738 -123.95 -65.38 -3.63
C PRO A 738 -124.84 -66.46 -4.25
N MET A 739 -124.41 -67.06 -5.36
CA MET A 739 -125.08 -68.21 -5.96
C MET A 739 -124.68 -69.49 -5.20
N ASN A 740 -125.21 -69.64 -3.98
CA ASN A 740 -125.11 -70.87 -3.19
C ASN A 740 -126.50 -71.34 -2.74
N VAL A 741 -127.21 -71.97 -3.67
CA VAL A 741 -128.35 -72.85 -3.36
C VAL A 741 -127.80 -74.28 -3.23
N HIS A 742 -127.23 -74.58 -2.06
CA HIS A 742 -127.54 -75.78 -1.26
C HIS A 742 -126.49 -76.07 -0.18
N ARG A 743 -127.04 -76.22 1.03
CA ARG A 743 -126.42 -76.61 2.28
C ARG A 743 -126.20 -78.13 2.29
N TRP A 744 -125.03 -78.58 1.79
CA TRP A 744 -124.20 -79.72 2.25
C TRP A 744 -122.85 -79.69 1.52
N ARG A 745 -121.75 -79.74 2.27
CA ARG A 745 -120.35 -79.70 1.78
C ARG A 745 -119.80 -81.11 1.64
N LYS A 746 -119.48 -81.53 0.41
CA LYS A 746 -118.55 -82.64 0.16
C LYS A 746 -117.13 -82.09 0.39
N LEU A 747 -116.39 -82.67 1.34
CA LEU A 747 -114.97 -82.35 1.54
C LEU A 747 -114.19 -82.86 0.32
N GLU A 748 -113.91 -81.99 -0.65
CA GLU A 748 -112.83 -82.21 -1.61
C GLU A 748 -111.53 -81.68 -1.02
N GLY A 749 -111.01 -82.43 -0.06
CA GLY A 749 -109.58 -82.47 0.20
C GLY A 749 -109.04 -83.71 -0.46
N SER A 750 -108.48 -83.58 -1.66
CA SER A 750 -107.55 -84.57 -2.20
C SER A 750 -106.16 -84.19 -1.69
N ASP A 751 -105.51 -85.09 -0.96
CA ASP A 751 -104.09 -84.95 -0.63
C ASP A 751 -103.29 -84.75 -1.94
N PRO A 752 -102.34 -83.80 -2.00
CA PRO A 752 -101.49 -83.63 -3.18
C PRO A 752 -100.83 -84.97 -3.49
N SER A 753 -100.95 -85.44 -4.74
CA SER A 753 -100.33 -86.72 -5.10
C SER A 753 -98.83 -86.63 -4.88
N THR A 754 -98.18 -87.75 -4.54
CA THR A 754 -96.73 -87.83 -4.31
C THR A 754 -95.95 -87.15 -5.44
N TYR A 755 -96.49 -87.19 -6.67
CA TYR A 755 -95.93 -86.54 -7.85
C TYR A 755 -95.91 -85.01 -7.77
N GLU A 756 -96.98 -84.36 -7.28
CA GLU A 756 -97.03 -82.90 -7.13
C GLU A 756 -96.12 -82.41 -6.02
N LEU A 757 -96.01 -83.17 -4.92
CA LEU A 757 -95.05 -82.89 -3.85
C LEU A 757 -93.61 -83.07 -4.35
N ILE A 758 -93.33 -84.12 -5.12
CA ILE A 758 -92.01 -84.37 -5.73
C ILE A 758 -91.66 -83.27 -6.73
N GLN A 759 -92.60 -82.84 -7.59
CA GLN A 759 -92.37 -81.71 -8.50
C GLN A 759 -92.04 -80.44 -7.72
N LYS A 760 -92.78 -80.14 -6.64
CA LYS A 760 -92.54 -78.95 -5.82
C LYS A 760 -91.20 -79.03 -5.09
N ILE A 761 -90.82 -80.21 -4.60
CA ILE A 761 -89.49 -80.46 -4.01
C ILE A 761 -88.40 -80.28 -5.06
N GLN A 762 -88.56 -80.82 -6.27
CA GLN A 762 -87.58 -80.67 -7.36
C GLN A 762 -87.45 -79.22 -7.84
N LEU A 763 -88.56 -78.48 -7.89
CA LEU A 763 -88.55 -77.05 -8.23
C LEU A 763 -87.87 -76.22 -7.14
N LEU A 764 -88.15 -76.52 -5.88
CA LEU A 764 -87.48 -75.89 -4.74
C LEU A 764 -85.99 -76.27 -4.67
N GLN A 765 -85.63 -77.53 -4.98
CA GLN A 765 -84.24 -77.98 -5.06
C GLN A 765 -83.49 -77.30 -6.21
N LYS A 766 -84.08 -77.16 -7.40
CA LYS A 766 -83.49 -76.39 -8.50
C LYS A 766 -83.30 -74.91 -8.13
N ARG A 767 -84.29 -74.31 -7.47
CA ARG A 767 -84.21 -72.92 -7.00
C ARG A 767 -83.16 -72.75 -5.90
N LEU A 768 -83.04 -73.74 -5.01
CA LEU A 768 -82.03 -73.77 -3.97
C LEU A 768 -80.63 -73.89 -4.58
N ILE A 769 -80.41 -74.82 -5.51
CA ILE A 769 -79.15 -75.01 -6.25
C ILE A 769 -78.74 -73.70 -6.93
N GLN A 770 -79.67 -73.06 -7.65
CA GLN A 770 -79.42 -71.80 -8.33
C GLN A 770 -79.09 -70.66 -7.36
N LYS A 771 -79.74 -70.63 -6.19
CA LYS A 771 -79.41 -69.65 -5.14
C LYS A 771 -78.07 -69.94 -4.45
N THR A 772 -77.71 -71.20 -4.25
CA THR A 772 -76.37 -71.56 -3.76
C THR A 772 -75.28 -71.23 -4.76
N GLU A 773 -75.50 -71.42 -6.07
CA GLU A 773 -74.56 -70.96 -7.11
C GLU A 773 -74.41 -69.44 -7.11
N GLU A 774 -75.50 -68.69 -6.98
CA GLU A 774 -75.45 -67.23 -6.87
C GLU A 774 -74.67 -66.77 -5.62
N VAL A 775 -74.85 -67.46 -4.49
CA VAL A 775 -74.11 -67.16 -3.24
C VAL A 775 -72.64 -67.46 -3.42
N VAL A 776 -72.27 -68.60 -4.02
CA VAL A 776 -70.87 -68.95 -4.30
C VAL A 776 -70.23 -67.95 -5.27
N GLN A 777 -70.95 -67.54 -6.32
CA GLN A 777 -70.47 -66.50 -7.25
C GLN A 777 -70.24 -65.16 -6.54
N LYS A 778 -71.16 -64.76 -5.64
CA LYS A 778 -71.00 -63.54 -4.85
C LYS A 778 -69.87 -63.65 -3.82
N GLU A 779 -69.68 -64.80 -3.18
CA GLU A 779 -68.54 -65.05 -2.27
C GLU A 779 -67.21 -65.00 -3.01
N LEU A 780 -67.14 -65.55 -4.23
CA LEU A 780 -65.93 -65.50 -5.07
C LEU A 780 -65.62 -64.05 -5.49
N LEU A 781 -66.66 -63.27 -5.84
CA LEU A 781 -66.53 -61.85 -6.15
C LEU A 781 -66.10 -61.04 -4.92
N ILE A 782 -66.61 -61.35 -3.73
CA ILE A 782 -66.18 -60.75 -2.47
C ILE A 782 -64.72 -61.08 -2.19
N GLN A 783 -64.29 -62.33 -2.33
CA GLN A 783 -62.89 -62.72 -2.16
C GLN A 783 -61.95 -62.02 -3.15
N GLU A 784 -62.35 -61.85 -4.41
CA GLU A 784 -61.59 -61.07 -5.39
C GLU A 784 -61.51 -59.59 -4.98
N LYS A 785 -62.62 -59.00 -4.53
CA LYS A 785 -62.64 -57.60 -4.06
C LYS A 785 -61.85 -57.42 -2.77
N GLU A 786 -61.84 -58.39 -1.86
CA GLU A 786 -61.02 -58.38 -0.64
C GLU A 786 -59.53 -58.52 -0.95
N LYS A 787 -59.14 -59.38 -1.91
CA LYS A 787 -57.76 -59.43 -2.43
C LYS A 787 -57.35 -58.11 -3.06
N LEU A 788 -58.21 -57.53 -3.91
CA LEU A 788 -57.94 -56.25 -4.56
C LEU A 788 -57.84 -55.12 -3.53
N TYR A 789 -58.71 -55.13 -2.50
CA TYR A 789 -58.69 -54.18 -1.39
C TYR A 789 -57.42 -54.35 -0.53
N ALA A 790 -56.98 -55.58 -0.26
CA ALA A 790 -55.75 -55.86 0.46
C ALA A 790 -54.50 -55.44 -0.35
N GLU A 791 -54.49 -55.64 -1.67
CA GLU A 791 -53.44 -55.14 -2.56
C GLU A 791 -53.43 -53.61 -2.63
N LEU A 792 -54.58 -52.98 -2.80
CA LEU A 792 -54.72 -51.52 -2.75
C LEU A 792 -54.28 -50.97 -1.39
N LYS A 793 -54.61 -51.63 -0.28
CA LYS A 793 -54.19 -51.24 1.08
C LYS A 793 -52.68 -51.43 1.27
N ARG A 794 -52.06 -52.46 0.69
CA ARG A 794 -50.60 -52.64 0.66
C ARG A 794 -49.90 -51.59 -0.22
N ILE A 795 -50.49 -51.19 -1.33
CA ILE A 795 -49.97 -50.14 -2.21
C ILE A 795 -50.12 -48.76 -1.53
N LEU A 796 -51.26 -48.50 -0.88
CA LEU A 796 -51.51 -47.26 -0.14
C LEU A 796 -50.59 -47.13 1.08
N ALA A 797 -50.33 -48.24 1.79
CA ALA A 797 -49.38 -48.29 2.90
C ALA A 797 -47.91 -48.11 2.46
N ARG A 798 -47.61 -48.28 1.16
CA ARG A 798 -46.30 -47.99 0.56
C ARG A 798 -46.18 -46.57 0.00
N GLN A 799 -47.27 -45.81 -0.07
CA GLN A 799 -47.22 -44.39 -0.44
C GLN A 799 -47.06 -43.54 0.81
N PRO A 800 -46.09 -42.60 0.85
CA PRO A 800 -45.98 -41.67 1.96
C PRO A 800 -47.25 -40.83 2.05
N GLY A 801 -47.88 -40.81 3.22
CA GLY A 801 -49.07 -40.00 3.47
C GLY A 801 -48.82 -38.50 3.27
N PRO A 802 -49.88 -37.68 3.12
CA PRO A 802 -49.73 -36.24 2.90
C PRO A 802 -48.87 -35.53 3.97
N GLU A 803 -48.91 -35.98 5.23
CA GLU A 803 -48.00 -35.49 6.29
C GLU A 803 -46.54 -35.87 6.03
N VAL A 804 -46.26 -37.06 5.46
CA VAL A 804 -44.90 -37.49 5.11
C VAL A 804 -44.40 -36.78 3.85
N ALA A 805 -45.28 -36.43 2.92
CA ALA A 805 -44.94 -35.60 1.75
C ALA A 805 -44.64 -34.15 2.14
N GLU A 806 -45.40 -33.59 3.08
CA GLU A 806 -45.16 -32.26 3.65
C GLU A 806 -43.90 -32.25 4.52
N GLN A 807 -43.68 -33.30 5.33
CA GLN A 807 -42.41 -33.53 6.03
C GLN A 807 -41.24 -33.72 5.06
N LEU A 808 -41.40 -34.41 3.92
CA LEU A 808 -40.37 -34.53 2.89
C LEU A 808 -40.08 -33.19 2.21
N SER A 809 -41.08 -32.34 2.01
CA SER A 809 -40.90 -30.99 1.49
C SER A 809 -40.14 -30.12 2.50
N ILE A 810 -40.54 -30.15 3.77
CA ILE A 810 -39.86 -29.45 4.86
C ILE A 810 -38.45 -30.00 5.06
N TYR A 811 -38.26 -31.32 5.01
CA TYR A 811 -36.93 -31.94 5.10
C TYR A 811 -36.09 -31.64 3.85
N GLN A 812 -36.66 -31.52 2.65
CA GLN A 812 -35.92 -31.07 1.47
C GLN A 812 -35.52 -29.60 1.56
N GLU A 813 -36.38 -28.73 2.09
CA GLU A 813 -36.03 -27.33 2.36
C GLU A 813 -35.00 -27.21 3.47
N THR A 814 -35.16 -27.97 4.54
CA THR A 814 -34.21 -28.02 5.66
C THR A 814 -32.89 -28.62 5.19
N LEU A 815 -32.91 -29.63 4.32
CA LEU A 815 -31.71 -30.24 3.75
C LEU A 815 -31.07 -29.32 2.72
N LYS A 816 -31.81 -28.51 1.95
CA LYS A 816 -31.25 -27.42 1.14
C LYS A 816 -30.62 -26.32 1.99
N ALA A 817 -31.28 -25.90 3.07
CA ALA A 817 -30.76 -24.91 4.02
C ALA A 817 -29.52 -25.44 4.75
N LYS A 818 -29.55 -26.70 5.20
CA LYS A 818 -28.41 -27.41 5.80
C LYS A 818 -27.31 -27.68 4.80
N THR A 819 -27.61 -27.95 3.53
CA THR A 819 -26.60 -28.05 2.45
C THR A 819 -25.97 -26.69 2.17
N LYS A 820 -26.72 -25.60 2.27
CA LYS A 820 -26.18 -24.24 2.15
C LYS A 820 -25.31 -23.87 3.35
N GLN A 821 -25.74 -24.23 4.57
CA GLN A 821 -24.93 -24.12 5.79
C GLN A 821 -23.69 -25.01 5.72
N LEU A 822 -23.79 -26.25 5.23
CA LEU A 822 -22.65 -27.15 5.01
C LEU A 822 -21.73 -26.65 3.91
N LYS A 823 -22.22 -25.92 2.89
CA LYS A 823 -21.34 -25.24 1.92
C LYS A 823 -20.62 -24.05 2.55
N SER A 824 -21.28 -23.30 3.44
CA SER A 824 -20.65 -22.24 4.25
C SER A 824 -19.62 -22.82 5.21
N LEU A 825 -19.98 -23.86 5.94
CA LEU A 825 -19.09 -24.59 6.84
C LEU A 825 -17.99 -25.33 6.07
N ALA A 826 -18.23 -25.84 4.86
CA ALA A 826 -17.19 -26.41 4.02
C ALA A 826 -16.27 -25.32 3.47
N SER A 827 -16.76 -24.10 3.21
CA SER A 827 -15.89 -22.97 2.88
C SER A 827 -15.12 -22.45 4.10
N GLU A 828 -15.71 -22.48 5.29
CA GLU A 828 -15.03 -22.16 6.55
C GLU A 828 -14.01 -23.25 6.91
N VAL A 829 -14.35 -24.52 6.73
CA VAL A 829 -13.43 -25.66 6.90
C VAL A 829 -12.34 -25.62 5.85
N ASN A 830 -12.62 -25.31 4.58
CA ASN A 830 -11.57 -25.10 3.57
C ASN A 830 -10.69 -23.88 3.91
N MET A 831 -11.26 -22.83 4.50
CA MET A 831 -10.48 -21.69 4.98
C MET A 831 -9.61 -22.09 6.19
N TYR A 832 -10.14 -22.88 7.13
CA TYR A 832 -9.39 -23.40 8.27
C TYR A 832 -8.38 -24.46 7.86
N GLU A 833 -8.65 -25.28 6.85
CA GLU A 833 -7.72 -26.23 6.26
C GLU A 833 -6.59 -25.48 5.54
N SER A 834 -6.92 -24.40 4.82
CA SER A 834 -5.91 -23.50 4.25
C SER A 834 -5.07 -22.82 5.35
N GLN A 835 -5.68 -22.38 6.45
CA GLN A 835 -4.95 -21.83 7.61
C GLN A 835 -4.11 -22.90 8.33
N ILE A 836 -4.62 -24.13 8.46
CA ILE A 836 -3.88 -25.26 9.03
C ILE A 836 -2.72 -25.64 8.12
N ASP A 837 -2.89 -25.59 6.80
CA ASP A 837 -1.82 -25.86 5.85
C ASP A 837 -0.80 -24.71 5.78
N GLU A 838 -1.22 -23.46 5.96
CA GLU A 838 -0.33 -22.32 6.22
C GLU A 838 0.44 -22.50 7.54
N TYR A 839 -0.22 -22.91 8.62
CA TYR A 839 0.45 -23.20 9.89
C TYR A 839 1.36 -24.41 9.81
N LYS A 840 1.01 -25.46 9.07
CA LYS A 840 1.90 -26.60 8.80
C LYS A 840 3.09 -26.15 7.97
N TYR A 841 2.89 -25.29 6.97
CA TYR A 841 3.97 -24.71 6.18
C TYR A 841 4.89 -23.82 7.03
N GLU A 842 4.33 -23.01 7.94
CA GLU A 842 5.09 -22.23 8.91
C GLU A 842 5.82 -23.11 9.91
N ILE A 843 5.20 -24.18 10.42
CA ILE A 843 5.85 -25.18 11.27
C ILE A 843 6.97 -25.88 10.52
N ASP A 844 6.80 -26.27 9.26
CA ASP A 844 7.85 -26.88 8.43
C ASP A 844 8.96 -25.89 8.10
N LYS A 845 8.63 -24.62 7.86
CA LYS A 845 9.61 -23.55 7.65
C LYS A 845 10.39 -23.26 8.93
N LEU A 846 9.73 -23.19 10.08
CA LEU A 846 10.35 -23.03 11.39
C LEU A 846 11.18 -24.26 11.75
N ASN A 847 10.73 -25.47 11.44
CA ASN A 847 11.49 -26.70 11.61
C ASN A 847 12.72 -26.73 10.70
N LYS A 848 12.60 -26.28 9.45
CA LYS A 848 13.73 -26.12 8.53
C LYS A 848 14.73 -25.09 9.05
N GLN A 849 14.25 -23.93 9.50
CA GLN A 849 15.08 -22.90 10.13
C GLN A 849 15.73 -23.42 11.42
N LEU A 850 15.03 -24.23 12.22
CA LEU A 850 15.55 -24.84 13.44
C LEU A 850 16.58 -25.95 13.12
N THR A 851 16.39 -26.70 12.02
CA THR A 851 17.40 -27.64 11.52
C THR A 851 18.61 -26.92 10.93
N GLU A 852 18.43 -25.79 10.25
CA GLU A 852 19.53 -24.96 9.74
C GLU A 852 20.29 -24.29 10.89
N VAL A 853 19.60 -23.81 11.91
CA VAL A 853 20.21 -23.28 13.14
C VAL A 853 20.92 -24.39 13.90
N ARG A 854 20.34 -25.60 14.00
CA ARG A 854 21.05 -26.77 14.56
C ARG A 854 22.27 -27.13 13.72
N GLN A 855 22.18 -27.13 12.39
CA GLN A 855 23.32 -27.39 11.51
C GLN A 855 24.42 -26.33 11.68
N LYS A 856 24.05 -25.05 11.72
CA LYS A 856 24.96 -23.94 11.99
C LYS A 856 25.57 -24.04 13.39
N TYR A 857 24.80 -24.40 14.40
CA TYR A 857 25.28 -24.64 15.76
C TYR A 857 26.23 -25.84 15.83
N PHE A 858 25.95 -26.97 15.17
CA PHE A 858 26.85 -28.11 15.11
C PHE A 858 28.09 -27.83 14.27
N LEU A 859 27.99 -27.04 13.21
CA LEU A 859 29.13 -26.55 12.42
C LEU A 859 30.00 -25.59 13.24
N GLN A 860 29.39 -24.69 14.02
CA GLN A 860 30.06 -23.79 14.94
C GLN A 860 30.76 -24.58 16.05
N LYS A 861 30.07 -25.53 16.68
CA LYS A 861 30.61 -26.41 17.71
C LYS A 861 31.72 -27.34 17.17
N LYS A 862 31.61 -27.79 15.91
CA LYS A 862 32.67 -28.55 15.22
C LYS A 862 33.86 -27.66 14.88
N LYS A 863 33.64 -26.41 14.48
CA LYS A 863 34.71 -25.41 14.29
C LYS A 863 35.40 -25.06 15.60
N GLU A 864 34.67 -24.88 16.69
CA GLU A 864 35.20 -24.65 18.04
C GLU A 864 35.95 -25.87 18.59
N ALA A 865 35.45 -27.09 18.34
CA ALA A 865 36.15 -28.32 18.69
C ALA A 865 37.45 -28.49 17.87
N MET A 866 37.43 -28.20 16.57
CA MET A 866 38.64 -28.19 15.74
C MET A 866 39.60 -27.05 16.11
N ALA A 867 39.10 -25.90 16.56
CA ALA A 867 39.92 -24.81 17.08
C ALA A 867 40.59 -25.20 18.41
N LYS A 868 39.84 -25.82 19.33
CA LYS A 868 40.38 -26.38 20.59
C LYS A 868 41.35 -27.55 20.36
N GLU A 869 41.09 -28.41 19.37
CA GLU A 869 42.02 -29.49 18.98
C GLU A 869 43.29 -28.93 18.36
N LYS A 870 43.18 -27.87 17.54
CA LYS A 870 44.33 -27.16 16.96
C LYS A 870 45.13 -26.37 18.00
N GLU A 871 44.45 -25.81 19.01
CA GLU A 871 45.06 -25.15 20.17
C GLU A 871 45.72 -26.16 21.12
N ARG A 872 45.13 -27.35 21.29
CA ARG A 872 45.71 -28.48 22.03
C ARG A 872 46.90 -29.11 21.29
N LEU A 873 46.85 -29.20 19.96
CA LEU A 873 47.98 -29.61 19.11
C LEU A 873 49.10 -28.56 19.12
N SER A 874 48.77 -27.26 19.13
CA SER A 874 49.77 -26.19 19.34
C SER A 874 50.38 -26.18 20.75
N GLN A 875 49.62 -26.55 21.79
CA GLN A 875 50.16 -26.74 23.15
C GLN A 875 50.96 -28.05 23.30
N MET A 876 50.63 -29.11 22.57
CA MET A 876 51.42 -30.35 22.51
C MET A 876 52.73 -30.19 21.72
N GLN A 877 52.82 -29.23 20.80
CA GLN A 877 54.02 -28.96 20.02
C GLN A 877 55.02 -28.02 20.72
N GLN A 878 54.71 -27.55 21.94
CA GLN A 878 55.62 -26.78 22.81
C GLN A 878 56.06 -27.54 24.08
N LEU A 879 55.72 -28.83 24.22
CA LEU A 879 56.01 -29.63 25.43
C LEU A 879 56.66 -31.00 25.16
N SER A 880 57.44 -31.14 24.07
CA SER A 880 58.21 -32.36 23.82
C SER A 880 59.59 -32.11 23.20
N THR A 881 60.40 -31.29 23.85
CA THR A 881 61.87 -31.30 23.69
C THR A 881 62.55 -31.31 25.05
N SER A 882 62.47 -32.44 25.76
CA SER A 882 63.41 -32.89 26.80
C SER A 882 63.03 -34.29 27.32
N ILE A 883 63.46 -35.30 26.57
CA ILE A 883 64.35 -36.40 26.99
C ILE A 883 64.10 -37.15 28.33
N ASN A 884 63.96 -38.48 28.15
CA ASN A 884 64.38 -39.64 28.96
C ASN A 884 63.61 -40.12 30.21
N GLY A 885 63.04 -41.33 30.10
CA GLY A 885 63.72 -42.53 30.64
C GLY A 885 62.93 -43.49 31.56
N ILE A 886 62.96 -44.78 31.17
CA ILE A 886 63.01 -46.01 32.02
C ILE A 886 61.69 -46.80 32.27
N THR A 887 61.40 -47.68 31.29
CA THR A 887 61.28 -49.17 31.30
C THR A 887 60.27 -50.01 32.13
N LEU A 888 59.63 -50.93 31.35
CA LEU A 888 59.52 -52.42 31.49
C LEU A 888 58.40 -53.06 32.34
N GLN A 889 57.41 -53.72 31.71
CA GLN A 889 57.35 -55.20 31.48
C GLN A 889 55.97 -55.67 30.87
N GLN A 890 55.94 -55.83 29.55
CA GLN A 890 55.69 -57.06 28.74
C GLN A 890 55.13 -58.37 29.38
N PRO A 891 54.65 -59.39 28.59
CA PRO A 891 53.61 -59.43 27.52
C PRO A 891 52.77 -60.79 27.57
N PRO A 892 52.45 -61.54 26.48
CA PRO A 892 51.21 -61.61 25.67
C PRO A 892 50.72 -63.10 25.51
N PRO A 893 50.14 -63.66 24.41
CA PRO A 893 49.51 -63.12 23.16
C PRO A 893 48.23 -63.86 22.65
N ASP A 894 47.69 -63.36 21.50
CA ASP A 894 47.01 -64.07 20.37
C ASP A 894 45.59 -64.68 20.56
N LEU A 895 44.68 -64.85 19.59
CA LEU A 895 44.46 -64.48 18.17
C LEU A 895 43.01 -64.97 17.78
N ILE A 896 42.39 -64.33 16.78
CA ILE A 896 41.41 -64.88 15.78
C ILE A 896 39.91 -65.10 16.13
N GLN A 897 39.07 -64.69 15.16
CA GLN A 897 37.59 -64.80 14.99
C GLN A 897 37.13 -66.26 14.68
N PRO A 898 35.95 -66.62 14.09
CA PRO A 898 34.62 -66.00 13.92
C PRO A 898 33.42 -66.99 14.18
N ASN A 899 32.18 -66.51 14.01
CA ASN A 899 30.98 -67.21 13.48
C ASN A 899 30.43 -68.51 14.15
N ARG A 900 29.16 -68.47 14.61
CA ARG A 900 28.01 -69.31 14.15
C ARG A 900 26.95 -69.56 15.25
N SER A 901 25.70 -69.32 14.82
CA SER A 901 24.48 -70.14 14.98
C SER A 901 23.84 -70.45 16.34
N SER A 902 22.51 -70.40 16.26
CA SER A 902 21.51 -71.36 16.77
C SER A 902 20.80 -71.06 18.08
N ASP A 903 19.50 -70.81 17.88
CA ASP A 903 18.37 -71.51 18.47
C ASP A 903 18.17 -71.58 19.98
N GLN A 904 17.07 -70.91 20.34
CA GLN A 904 15.90 -71.43 21.05
C GLN A 904 16.03 -71.91 22.50
N ALA A 905 15.22 -71.19 23.29
CA ALA A 905 14.19 -71.68 24.19
C ALA A 905 14.62 -72.39 25.49
N ARG A 906 14.14 -71.83 26.61
CA ARG A 906 13.29 -72.56 27.57
C ARG A 906 12.71 -71.63 28.63
N PHE A 907 11.38 -71.52 28.58
CA PHE A 907 10.44 -71.88 29.65
C PHE A 907 10.90 -71.75 31.11
N THR A 908 10.12 -71.05 31.94
CA THR A 908 9.51 -71.58 33.18
C THR A 908 8.47 -70.61 33.75
N GLY A 909 7.33 -71.16 34.17
CA GLY A 909 6.83 -70.92 35.54
C GLY A 909 5.67 -69.96 35.79
N GLY A 910 4.43 -70.42 35.53
CA GLY A 910 3.41 -70.68 36.57
C GLY A 910 2.72 -69.52 37.32
N GLY A 911 1.37 -69.53 37.32
CA GLY A 911 0.56 -68.95 38.42
C GLY A 911 -0.84 -68.43 38.05
N PHE A 912 -1.87 -69.26 38.27
CA PHE A 912 -3.34 -69.00 38.22
C PHE A 912 -3.80 -67.86 39.19
N ASN A 913 -4.98 -67.21 39.18
CA ASN A 913 -6.32 -67.51 38.63
C ASN A 913 -7.30 -66.28 38.61
N LEU A 914 -8.15 -66.25 37.57
CA LEU A 914 -9.60 -65.92 37.44
C LEU A 914 -10.35 -64.71 38.10
N LYS A 915 -11.03 -63.96 37.19
CA LYS A 915 -12.44 -63.45 37.16
C LYS A 915 -12.87 -62.26 38.04
N SER A 916 -13.25 -61.16 37.38
CA SER A 916 -14.66 -60.72 37.23
C SER A 916 -14.79 -59.53 36.25
N THR A 917 -15.87 -59.53 35.47
CA THR A 917 -16.34 -58.44 34.57
C THR A 917 -16.90 -57.25 35.37
N PRO A 918 -17.01 -56.04 34.80
CA PRO A 918 -18.35 -55.61 34.36
C PRO A 918 -18.42 -54.78 33.06
N LYS A 919 -19.65 -54.75 32.51
CA LYS A 919 -20.17 -54.05 31.32
C LYS A 919 -20.03 -52.51 31.38
N PRO A 920 -20.10 -51.80 30.22
CA PRO A 920 -20.53 -50.41 30.18
C PRO A 920 -22.05 -50.30 29.99
N SER A 921 -22.71 -49.55 30.87
CA SER A 921 -24.09 -49.06 30.71
C SER A 921 -24.05 -47.70 30.02
N GLY A 922 -24.82 -47.54 28.94
CA GLY A 922 -25.05 -46.25 28.31
C GLY A 922 -26.00 -45.37 29.13
N VAL A 923 -25.97 -44.06 28.85
CA VAL A 923 -27.09 -43.14 29.03
C VAL A 923 -26.98 -42.08 27.93
N THR A 924 -28.04 -41.98 27.14
CA THR A 924 -28.47 -40.81 26.38
C THR A 924 -28.90 -39.67 27.32
N ALA A 925 -28.41 -38.47 27.03
CA ALA A 925 -29.15 -37.22 27.12
C ALA A 925 -28.65 -36.33 25.98
#